data_AF-A0A524EI50-F1
#
_entry.id   AF-A0A524EI50-F1
#
_cell.length_a   1.000
_cell.length_b   1.000
_cell.length_c   1.000
_cell.angle_alpha   90.00
_cell.angle_beta   90.00
_cell.angle_gamma   90.00
#
_symmetry.space_group_name_H-M   'P 1'
#
loop_
_entity.id
_entity.type
_entity.pdbx_description
1 polymer ?
#
loop_
_entity_poly.entity_id
_entity_poly.type
_entity_poly.pdbx_seq_one_letter_code
_entity_poly.pdbx_strand_id
1 'polypeptide(L)'
;MKSRKGVILCAVLLALFLSVNNIEANSFVEMDRTGGYLDKIVYHVIESSDQQVLALQNSEIDLIGAQIDPAYIATLEAAENIAVANRWRNGYGYITINCDKYPYNLTSFRRALAFALDKDAICDDIWNGLATPLDSVVPYINPFSIEGLLSYSYNESNVVLGNYILDTAGFEDWDGDGIREAPDGTDFDVIVEVAQSSNVAIDVGSYVASALSSLNIDAASVPTDFYEYLNRLYFHGDYDIVFLGQSFSDFDVDWLAYEYWSEYADENYWNFPNFRNATYDSWRDQLLHGATFEEVYEAAIEMQRILVYQSPIIVCYESMLHTAYRTDKFEGFVNDVSDGIPSYWTNYRTRLKSEYGGPIGGTLRWANPLDVDSFNFMVTSSSASMNVLQMLYDSLIRIDESGADVLWLAESVTTETHADNPAVSEGYTRFTFEVIQNATWTDGTPLTANDVAFSMNYYRDSPGNPYGTDLTELSAAYAPTTYTAVMEFNTESYWHLHTIGYKPIIPKHIFQEIGLENWNTWNPIPPNDEMVTSGPYNVSEYVAGEFTELTYNPSYFYSRPDYPSGPTLPEIQPHQDLIIFTGTTGNELVWSTSDDNPEYYSVYKNGTIYQSGSWSGGSIFVDIDGLPLGTYNFTLEVRDLDGHTARDEVIVTVLESLPPVEHSNKIVLDYSHGQENTNLGDTDYQLEANLSSLGYEVIWARGGINESILSDAGGLVLSSIYGAINGFTNSELTAIENWFMQGNRFLWVAFDNDFGDTQYIHGNMTTILESVGSHVYGEPTAIEDPESNAAAAYRAVANITSNDAVVSEIVENVSNVLMHGPTCLYGSTSANPDSGTIDLEQQSISNVYPLLYYSPAATITDSDLIPPKAHLDGQTGSFVAACIELKAGLDGSGVIVTSGASPYGDYRPMCTELYYDVILDGYNLVAQAIDFGMRNASVPEEENLAPSSNSPEDIEYELGDSGNKITWKGYDSDPAGYHVLRNGTLYASGVWNSSGETIDVVVDGLPVGTHNMTITLNDTIGQKCSDTVWVTVTVGLAPHIDHPPDVFMIEGFSGYEIVWDPQDSNPSHFIILVNGSATMHGLWNSTSEKIAVNLDGTMMGTYNYTIRVNDTAGNQASDSVLVIVSDNTAPVVSSPQDINIEQGQEGHAIIWEAFDLHPFRYEIYLNGSLHAVGLWNESSDEISLSLDGFDVGVYEVSIVIYDSSGNTASDSVLVTVTESSGGEIDPLLAFLISSFGIVLVIGSIGIILVLLVLIRRR
;
A
#
# COMPACT_ATOMS: atom_id res chain seq x y z
N MET A 1 -15.55 11.61 62.65
CA MET A 1 -15.84 10.93 61.37
C MET A 1 -15.78 11.95 60.23
N LYS A 2 -14.56 12.33 59.88
CA LYS A 2 -14.15 13.20 58.77
C LYS A 2 -12.81 12.59 58.32
N SER A 3 -12.49 12.64 57.03
CA SER A 3 -11.36 11.96 56.35
C SER A 3 -11.67 10.53 55.87
N ARG A 4 -12.11 10.42 54.61
CA ARG A 4 -11.90 9.27 53.69
C ARG A 4 -12.53 9.43 52.30
N LYS A 5 -13.18 10.57 51.98
CA LYS A 5 -13.78 10.82 50.65
C LYS A 5 -12.92 11.63 49.66
N GLY A 6 -11.76 12.15 50.09
CA GLY A 6 -10.88 12.95 49.22
C GLY A 6 -9.79 12.18 48.46
N VAL A 7 -9.65 10.86 48.69
CA VAL A 7 -8.55 10.06 48.08
C VAL A 7 -9.05 9.15 46.96
N ILE A 8 -10.37 8.89 46.87
CA ILE A 8 -10.93 8.03 45.82
C ILE A 8 -11.31 8.84 44.57
N LEU A 9 -11.61 10.14 44.69
CA LEU A 9 -11.95 10.98 43.54
C LEU A 9 -10.72 11.34 42.68
N CYS A 10 -9.54 11.52 43.29
CA CYS A 10 -8.30 11.72 42.52
C CYS A 10 -7.78 10.44 41.87
N ALA A 11 -8.08 9.25 42.39
CA ALA A 11 -7.64 7.99 41.79
C ALA A 11 -8.54 7.53 40.61
N VAL A 12 -9.81 7.96 40.58
CA VAL A 12 -10.72 7.68 39.45
C VAL A 12 -10.56 8.72 38.34
N LEU A 13 -10.23 9.98 38.66
CA LEU A 13 -9.85 10.99 37.66
C LEU A 13 -8.47 10.72 37.03
N LEU A 14 -7.54 10.07 37.74
CA LEU A 14 -6.25 9.65 37.14
C LEU A 14 -6.35 8.37 36.29
N ALA A 15 -7.38 7.54 36.50
CA ALA A 15 -7.56 6.27 35.79
C ALA A 15 -8.47 6.37 34.55
N LEU A 16 -9.22 7.47 34.40
CA LEU A 16 -10.04 7.77 33.20
C LEU A 16 -9.29 8.62 32.15
N PHE A 17 -8.03 8.98 32.42
CA PHE A 17 -7.09 9.58 31.44
C PHE A 17 -5.98 8.61 31.02
N LEU A 18 -6.08 7.32 31.38
CA LEU A 18 -5.11 6.27 31.02
C LEU A 18 -5.73 5.16 30.15
N SER A 19 -6.62 5.54 29.23
CA SER A 19 -6.66 4.90 27.92
C SER A 19 -5.99 5.84 26.93
N VAL A 20 -4.72 6.13 27.20
CA VAL A 20 -3.80 6.51 26.14
C VAL A 20 -3.77 5.28 25.24
N ASN A 21 -4.34 5.38 24.05
CA ASN A 21 -3.83 4.56 22.95
C ASN A 21 -2.32 4.81 22.99
N ASN A 22 -1.53 3.80 23.33
CA ASN A 22 -0.10 3.88 23.06
C ASN A 22 0.00 4.01 21.54
N ILE A 23 0.03 5.24 21.05
CA ILE A 23 0.47 5.55 19.70
C ILE A 23 1.98 5.65 19.85
N GLU A 24 2.66 4.81 19.08
CA GLU A 24 4.10 4.66 19.10
C GLU A 24 4.77 5.98 18.71
N ALA A 25 5.98 6.22 19.23
CA ALA A 25 6.86 7.29 18.77
C ALA A 25 6.99 7.23 17.23
N ASN A 26 6.83 8.37 16.53
CA ASN A 26 6.96 8.55 15.06
C ASN A 26 7.06 7.23 14.31
N SER A 27 5.92 6.58 14.05
CA SER A 27 5.90 5.31 13.33
C SER A 27 6.22 5.59 11.86
N PHE A 28 7.50 5.48 11.50
CA PHE A 28 7.91 5.41 10.11
C PHE A 28 7.18 4.25 9.44
N VAL A 29 6.64 4.48 8.25
CA VAL A 29 5.99 3.41 7.49
C VAL A 29 7.06 2.48 6.94
N GLU A 30 6.90 1.18 7.19
CA GLU A 30 7.76 0.16 6.60
C GLU A 30 7.40 0.03 5.11
N MET A 31 8.35 0.42 4.25
CA MET A 31 8.19 0.39 2.79
C MET A 31 9.17 -0.61 2.21
N ASP A 32 8.74 -1.36 1.20
CA ASP A 32 9.64 -2.21 0.41
C ASP A 32 10.62 -1.34 -0.40
N ARG A 33 11.90 -1.39 0.00
CA ARG A 33 13.00 -0.55 -0.50
C ARG A 33 13.71 -1.19 -1.69
N THR A 34 13.04 -1.19 -2.84
CA THR A 34 13.57 -1.68 -4.13
C THR A 34 13.96 -0.53 -5.05
N GLY A 35 14.95 -0.70 -5.94
CA GLY A 35 15.29 0.29 -6.97
C GLY A 35 14.19 0.54 -8.01
N GLY A 36 14.40 1.53 -8.89
CA GLY A 36 13.44 1.86 -9.95
C GLY A 36 13.36 0.83 -11.08
N TYR A 37 12.17 0.64 -11.66
CA TYR A 37 11.93 -0.36 -12.71
C TYR A 37 12.36 0.10 -14.12
N LEU A 38 12.30 1.40 -14.42
CA LEU A 38 12.47 1.95 -15.77
C LEU A 38 13.94 2.01 -16.17
N ASP A 39 14.25 1.76 -17.45
CA ASP A 39 15.59 2.02 -17.99
C ASP A 39 15.85 3.51 -18.14
N LYS A 40 14.82 4.24 -18.58
CA LYS A 40 14.92 5.66 -18.87
C LYS A 40 13.68 6.44 -18.49
N ILE A 41 13.88 7.69 -18.10
CA ILE A 41 12.83 8.71 -17.96
C ILE A 41 13.23 9.89 -18.85
N VAL A 42 12.33 10.34 -19.71
CA VAL A 42 12.58 11.45 -20.64
C VAL A 42 11.59 12.58 -20.34
N TYR A 43 12.11 13.72 -19.90
CA TYR A 43 11.34 14.93 -19.66
C TYR A 43 11.37 15.79 -20.94
N HIS A 44 10.34 15.72 -21.77
CA HIS A 44 10.19 16.55 -22.96
C HIS A 44 9.68 17.95 -22.59
N VAL A 45 10.34 18.99 -23.08
CA VAL A 45 9.91 20.38 -22.87
C VAL A 45 8.72 20.69 -23.78
N ILE A 46 7.53 20.79 -23.21
CA ILE A 46 6.28 21.11 -23.94
C ILE A 46 5.52 22.17 -23.15
N GLU A 47 5.66 23.44 -23.52
CA GLU A 47 5.10 24.57 -22.77
C GLU A 47 3.57 24.65 -22.82
N SER A 48 2.96 24.36 -23.97
CA SER A 48 1.52 24.58 -24.21
C SER A 48 0.68 23.38 -23.75
N SER A 49 -0.32 23.61 -22.90
CA SER A 49 -1.29 22.58 -22.46
C SER A 49 -1.94 21.83 -23.62
N ASP A 50 -2.39 22.54 -24.67
CA ASP A 50 -2.95 21.93 -25.88
C ASP A 50 -1.98 20.94 -26.56
N GLN A 51 -0.69 21.29 -26.60
CA GLN A 51 0.34 20.44 -27.21
C GLN A 51 0.63 19.22 -26.33
N GLN A 52 0.61 19.37 -25.00
CA GLN A 52 0.77 18.25 -24.08
C GLN A 52 -0.38 17.24 -24.23
N VAL A 53 -1.62 17.73 -24.30
CA VAL A 53 -2.82 16.88 -24.53
C VAL A 53 -2.72 16.13 -25.86
N LEU A 54 -2.34 16.82 -26.95
CA LEU A 54 -2.15 16.19 -28.26
C LEU A 54 -1.03 15.16 -28.25
N ALA A 55 0.11 15.46 -27.61
CA ALA A 55 1.23 14.55 -27.49
C ALA A 55 0.85 13.28 -26.72
N LEU A 56 0.05 13.39 -25.65
CA LEU A 56 -0.44 12.25 -24.88
C LEU A 56 -1.36 11.36 -25.72
N GLN A 57 -2.30 11.96 -26.46
CA GLN A 57 -3.23 11.27 -27.35
C GLN A 57 -2.50 10.54 -28.49
N ASN A 58 -1.43 11.15 -29.02
CA ASN A 58 -0.62 10.58 -30.10
C ASN A 58 0.43 9.57 -29.64
N SER A 59 0.47 9.21 -28.35
CA SER A 59 1.49 8.30 -27.77
C SER A 59 2.93 8.85 -27.86
N GLU A 60 3.09 10.16 -28.01
CA GLU A 60 4.40 10.84 -28.05
C GLU A 60 5.00 10.96 -26.63
N ILE A 61 4.13 11.22 -25.65
CA ILE A 61 4.43 11.16 -24.21
C ILE A 61 3.55 10.10 -23.54
N ASP A 62 3.96 9.67 -22.34
CA ASP A 62 3.24 8.69 -21.52
C ASP A 62 2.48 9.35 -20.37
N LEU A 63 2.87 10.55 -19.91
CA LEU A 63 2.04 11.36 -19.00
C LEU A 63 2.35 12.86 -19.08
N ILE A 64 1.41 13.67 -18.60
CA ILE A 64 1.53 15.13 -18.52
C ILE A 64 2.10 15.52 -17.14
N GLY A 65 3.24 16.22 -17.13
CA GLY A 65 4.01 16.61 -15.94
C GLY A 65 3.48 17.84 -15.19
N ALA A 66 2.24 18.24 -15.44
CA ALA A 66 1.59 19.41 -14.84
C ALA A 66 0.10 19.16 -14.66
N GLN A 67 -0.56 20.01 -13.87
CA GLN A 67 -2.02 19.99 -13.75
C GLN A 67 -2.67 20.25 -15.11
N ILE A 68 -3.63 19.41 -15.50
CA ILE A 68 -4.39 19.61 -16.74
C ILE A 68 -5.49 20.66 -16.52
N ASP A 69 -5.75 21.47 -17.55
CA ASP A 69 -6.90 22.37 -17.57
C ASP A 69 -8.20 21.53 -17.51
N PRO A 70 -9.14 21.84 -16.60
CA PRO A 70 -10.44 21.17 -16.52
C PRO A 70 -11.19 21.04 -17.85
N ALA A 71 -11.00 21.98 -18.78
CA ALA A 71 -11.61 21.92 -20.12
C ALA A 71 -11.20 20.69 -20.94
N TYR A 72 -10.06 20.06 -20.62
CA TYR A 72 -9.55 18.87 -21.31
C TYR A 72 -9.95 17.54 -20.66
N ILE A 73 -10.49 17.53 -19.43
CA ILE A 73 -10.82 16.30 -18.68
C ILE A 73 -11.72 15.38 -19.51
N ALA A 74 -12.88 15.86 -19.96
CA ALA A 74 -13.82 15.06 -20.74
C ALA A 74 -13.24 14.55 -22.08
N THR A 75 -12.29 15.30 -22.66
CA THR A 75 -11.61 14.89 -23.91
C THR A 75 -10.59 13.78 -23.65
N LEU A 76 -9.89 13.84 -22.52
CA LEU A 76 -8.87 12.86 -22.12
C LEU A 76 -9.51 11.58 -21.59
N GLU A 77 -10.58 11.66 -20.80
CA GLU A 77 -11.36 10.50 -20.33
C GLU A 77 -12.01 9.71 -21.48
N ALA A 78 -12.37 10.40 -22.57
CA ALA A 78 -12.91 9.76 -23.77
C ALA A 78 -11.82 9.17 -24.69
N ALA A 79 -10.55 9.48 -24.46
CA ALA A 79 -9.45 9.03 -25.30
C ALA A 79 -9.04 7.59 -24.95
N GLU A 80 -8.71 6.81 -25.99
CA GLU A 80 -8.31 5.42 -25.80
C GLU A 80 -6.95 5.35 -25.08
N ASN A 81 -6.85 4.44 -24.10
CA ASN A 81 -5.63 4.19 -23.33
C ASN A 81 -5.12 5.38 -22.52
N ILE A 82 -5.98 6.33 -22.16
CA ILE A 82 -5.64 7.45 -21.27
C ILE A 82 -6.56 7.39 -20.05
N ALA A 83 -5.98 7.62 -18.88
CA ALA A 83 -6.70 7.84 -17.64
C ALA A 83 -6.43 9.25 -17.11
N VAL A 84 -7.44 9.81 -16.47
CA VAL A 84 -7.33 11.04 -15.67
C VAL A 84 -7.37 10.63 -14.20
N ALA A 85 -6.37 11.04 -13.43
CA ALA A 85 -6.35 10.88 -11.98
C ALA A 85 -6.65 12.21 -11.31
N ASN A 86 -7.46 12.13 -10.25
CA ASN A 86 -7.90 13.26 -9.46
C ASN A 86 -7.43 13.05 -8.01
N ARG A 87 -6.99 14.11 -7.35
CA ARG A 87 -6.67 14.10 -5.93
C ARG A 87 -6.87 15.47 -5.31
N TRP A 88 -7.22 15.54 -4.03
CA TRP A 88 -7.24 16.81 -3.31
C TRP A 88 -5.82 17.38 -3.24
N ARG A 89 -5.71 18.68 -3.52
CA ARG A 89 -4.43 19.38 -3.49
C ARG A 89 -4.08 19.76 -2.07
N ASN A 90 -2.80 19.65 -1.71
CA ASN A 90 -2.28 20.28 -0.50
C ASN A 90 -2.16 21.80 -0.71
N GLY A 91 -3.29 22.49 -0.83
CA GLY A 91 -3.34 23.90 -1.19
C GLY A 91 -4.74 24.41 -1.52
N TYR A 92 -4.93 25.72 -1.42
CA TYR A 92 -6.23 26.36 -1.51
C TYR A 92 -6.16 27.76 -2.13
N GLY A 93 -7.32 28.30 -2.53
CA GLY A 93 -7.50 29.72 -2.83
C GLY A 93 -8.07 30.47 -1.63
N TYR A 94 -7.57 31.67 -1.34
CA TYR A 94 -7.98 32.45 -0.18
C TYR A 94 -7.92 33.95 -0.44
N ILE A 95 -8.63 34.73 0.39
CA ILE A 95 -8.43 36.18 0.49
C ILE A 95 -7.71 36.54 1.78
N THR A 96 -6.83 37.54 1.70
CA THR A 96 -6.17 38.16 2.86
C THR A 96 -6.74 39.56 3.08
N ILE A 97 -6.94 39.95 4.34
CA ILE A 97 -7.58 41.21 4.72
C ILE A 97 -6.62 42.02 5.61
N ASN A 98 -6.42 43.30 5.28
CA ASN A 98 -5.52 44.17 6.02
C ASN A 98 -6.05 44.50 7.43
N CYS A 99 -5.61 43.76 8.44
CA CYS A 99 -6.02 43.89 9.83
C CYS A 99 -5.44 45.11 10.56
N ASP A 100 -4.57 45.91 9.94
CA ASP A 100 -4.10 47.19 10.51
C ASP A 100 -4.96 48.37 10.05
N LYS A 101 -5.63 48.25 8.89
CA LYS A 101 -6.45 49.31 8.30
C LYS A 101 -7.86 49.32 8.90
N TYR A 102 -8.29 50.45 9.45
CA TYR A 102 -9.67 50.64 9.93
C TYR A 102 -10.62 50.89 8.74
N PRO A 103 -11.81 50.28 8.69
CA PRO A 103 -12.45 49.44 9.72
C PRO A 103 -12.20 47.92 9.58
N TYR A 104 -11.33 47.48 8.67
CA TYR A 104 -11.04 46.05 8.40
C TYR A 104 -10.34 45.35 9.57
N ASN A 105 -9.67 46.12 10.42
CA ASN A 105 -9.12 45.68 11.69
C ASN A 105 -10.17 45.15 12.69
N LEU A 106 -11.46 45.48 12.51
CA LEU A 106 -12.53 44.96 13.34
C LEU A 106 -12.87 43.51 12.95
N THR A 107 -12.77 42.60 13.91
CA THR A 107 -13.13 41.18 13.72
C THR A 107 -14.58 41.00 13.27
N SER A 108 -15.50 41.88 13.69
CA SER A 108 -16.89 41.87 13.22
C SER A 108 -17.02 42.08 11.72
N PHE A 109 -16.25 43.00 11.12
CA PHE A 109 -16.24 43.21 9.67
C PHE A 109 -15.78 41.95 8.94
N ARG A 110 -14.64 41.39 9.34
CA ARG A 110 -14.05 40.21 8.68
C ARG A 110 -14.94 38.98 8.81
N ARG A 111 -15.54 38.76 9.98
CA ARG A 111 -16.50 37.66 10.20
C ARG A 111 -17.79 37.85 9.42
N ALA A 112 -18.30 39.07 9.32
CA ALA A 112 -19.49 39.34 8.52
C ALA A 112 -19.25 39.03 7.04
N LEU A 113 -18.08 39.41 6.51
CA LEU A 113 -17.66 39.02 5.17
C LEU A 113 -17.56 37.50 5.03
N ALA A 114 -16.91 36.81 5.97
CA ALA A 114 -16.79 35.35 5.95
C ALA A 114 -18.17 34.67 5.87
N PHE A 115 -19.16 35.11 6.65
CA PHE A 115 -20.53 34.58 6.56
C PHE A 115 -21.26 34.98 5.28
N ALA A 116 -21.02 36.17 4.72
CA ALA A 116 -21.73 36.60 3.51
C ALA A 116 -21.17 35.95 2.23
N LEU A 117 -19.90 35.54 2.23
CA LEU A 117 -19.25 34.90 1.09
C LEU A 117 -19.82 33.50 0.85
N ASP A 118 -20.37 33.27 -0.33
CA ASP A 118 -20.90 31.96 -0.74
C ASP A 118 -19.76 31.09 -1.31
N LYS A 119 -19.15 30.25 -0.47
CA LYS A 119 -18.03 29.39 -0.88
C LYS A 119 -18.51 28.20 -1.69
N ASP A 120 -19.70 27.68 -1.39
CA ASP A 120 -20.35 26.64 -2.20
C ASP A 120 -20.56 27.13 -3.64
N ALA A 121 -21.11 28.33 -3.82
CA ALA A 121 -21.28 28.91 -5.16
C ALA A 121 -19.94 29.14 -5.87
N ILE A 122 -18.87 29.52 -5.16
CA ILE A 122 -17.51 29.61 -5.74
C ILE A 122 -17.06 28.24 -6.27
N CYS A 123 -17.26 27.18 -5.50
CA CYS A 123 -16.86 25.82 -5.88
C CYS A 123 -17.71 25.28 -7.06
N ASP A 124 -19.01 25.54 -7.04
CA ASP A 124 -19.92 25.09 -8.09
C ASP A 124 -19.74 25.87 -9.40
N ASP A 125 -19.76 27.20 -9.34
CA ASP A 125 -19.80 28.05 -10.53
C ASP A 125 -18.43 28.23 -11.20
N ILE A 126 -17.35 28.33 -10.40
CA ILE A 126 -15.99 28.59 -10.92
C ILE A 126 -15.25 27.28 -11.17
N TRP A 127 -15.40 26.31 -10.28
CA TRP A 127 -14.69 25.03 -10.36
C TRP A 127 -15.51 23.89 -10.95
N ASN A 128 -16.80 24.07 -11.25
CA ASN A 128 -17.69 23.01 -11.76
C ASN A 128 -17.66 21.74 -10.87
N GLY A 129 -17.61 21.91 -9.55
CA GLY A 129 -17.51 20.81 -8.58
C GLY A 129 -16.12 20.17 -8.47
N LEU A 130 -15.08 20.78 -9.05
CA LEU A 130 -13.68 20.34 -8.95
C LEU A 130 -12.93 20.98 -7.78
N ALA A 131 -13.66 21.62 -6.88
CA ALA A 131 -13.18 22.14 -5.61
C ALA A 131 -14.24 21.95 -4.54
N THR A 132 -13.84 21.98 -3.28
CA THR A 132 -14.74 21.95 -2.11
C THR A 132 -14.52 23.21 -1.28
N PRO A 133 -15.55 23.75 -0.61
CA PRO A 133 -15.35 24.79 0.38
C PRO A 133 -14.37 24.32 1.46
N LEU A 134 -13.57 25.25 1.97
CA LEU A 134 -12.67 25.00 3.09
C LEU A 134 -12.73 26.20 4.05
N ASP A 135 -12.89 25.92 5.35
CA ASP A 135 -12.82 26.92 6.42
C ASP A 135 -11.45 26.92 7.10
N SER A 136 -10.88 25.73 7.27
CA SER A 136 -9.53 25.55 7.79
C SER A 136 -8.48 26.29 6.96
N VAL A 137 -7.47 26.85 7.64
CA VAL A 137 -6.29 27.44 7.00
C VAL A 137 -5.23 26.39 6.66
N VAL A 138 -5.44 25.15 7.07
CA VAL A 138 -4.65 23.97 6.71
C VAL A 138 -5.51 23.07 5.82
N PRO A 139 -5.04 22.64 4.63
CA PRO A 139 -5.82 21.82 3.69
C PRO A 139 -6.40 20.56 4.34
N TYR A 140 -7.57 20.09 3.89
CA TYR A 140 -8.28 18.94 4.46
C TYR A 140 -7.42 17.67 4.51
N ILE A 141 -6.61 17.44 3.48
CA ILE A 141 -5.74 16.25 3.42
C ILE A 141 -4.57 16.26 4.41
N ASN A 142 -4.24 17.42 4.99
CA ASN A 142 -3.15 17.51 5.94
C ASN A 142 -3.63 17.01 7.33
N PRO A 143 -2.89 16.10 8.00
CA PRO A 143 -3.28 15.54 9.29
C PRO A 143 -3.53 16.55 10.42
N PHE A 144 -2.99 17.77 10.32
CA PHE A 144 -3.20 18.85 11.29
C PHE A 144 -4.46 19.69 11.00
N SER A 145 -5.23 19.41 9.94
CA SER A 145 -6.39 20.22 9.58
C SER A 145 -7.49 20.17 10.65
N ILE A 146 -8.11 21.33 10.90
CA ILE A 146 -9.33 21.43 11.74
C ILE A 146 -10.62 21.32 10.93
N GLU A 147 -10.55 21.09 9.62
CA GLU A 147 -11.73 20.94 8.80
C GLU A 147 -12.56 19.73 9.29
N GLY A 148 -13.87 19.92 9.47
CA GLY A 148 -14.75 18.93 10.12
C GLY A 148 -14.68 18.88 11.66
N LEU A 149 -13.75 19.60 12.31
CA LEU A 149 -13.68 19.76 13.78
C LEU A 149 -14.27 21.10 14.26
N LEU A 150 -14.69 21.96 13.34
CA LEU A 150 -15.29 23.26 13.62
C LEU A 150 -16.75 23.11 14.07
N SER A 151 -17.17 23.93 15.04
CA SER A 151 -18.56 23.95 15.55
C SER A 151 -19.54 24.75 14.69
N TYR A 152 -19.02 25.42 13.66
CA TYR A 152 -19.76 26.21 12.69
C TYR A 152 -18.95 26.29 11.40
N SER A 153 -19.61 26.62 10.29
CA SER A 153 -18.97 26.76 8.99
C SER A 153 -19.35 28.07 8.29
N TYR A 154 -18.50 28.53 7.37
CA TYR A 154 -18.73 29.65 6.47
C TYR A 154 -19.00 29.22 5.01
N ASN A 155 -19.37 27.96 4.78
CA ASN A 155 -19.53 27.44 3.42
C ASN A 155 -20.71 28.08 2.67
N GLU A 156 -21.90 28.03 3.29
CA GLU A 156 -23.12 28.64 2.76
C GLU A 156 -23.21 30.13 3.13
N SER A 157 -23.70 30.95 2.20
CA SER A 157 -23.92 32.38 2.47
C SER A 157 -25.02 32.63 3.51
N ASN A 158 -24.66 33.36 4.57
CA ASN A 158 -25.55 33.84 5.63
C ASN A 158 -25.47 35.36 5.79
N VAL A 159 -25.98 36.06 4.78
CA VAL A 159 -26.07 37.54 4.73
C VAL A 159 -26.85 38.12 5.92
N VAL A 160 -27.84 37.38 6.46
CA VAL A 160 -28.63 37.83 7.62
C VAL A 160 -27.76 37.90 8.87
N LEU A 161 -26.98 36.87 9.15
CA LEU A 161 -26.04 36.85 10.27
C LEU A 161 -24.92 37.87 10.07
N GLY A 162 -24.39 38.00 8.84
CA GLY A 162 -23.41 39.02 8.51
C GLY A 162 -23.91 40.44 8.82
N ASN A 163 -25.13 40.78 8.38
CA ASN A 163 -25.75 42.08 8.69
C ASN A 163 -25.94 42.26 10.20
N TYR A 164 -26.43 41.25 10.91
CA TYR A 164 -26.58 41.31 12.38
C TYR A 164 -25.25 41.58 13.10
N ILE A 165 -24.15 40.96 12.64
CA ILE A 165 -22.80 41.18 13.19
C ILE A 165 -22.36 42.63 12.95
N LEU A 166 -22.60 43.18 11.74
CA LEU A 166 -22.27 44.55 11.40
C LEU A 166 -23.12 45.57 12.19
N ASP A 167 -24.43 45.35 12.29
CA ASP A 167 -25.36 46.16 13.07
C ASP A 167 -24.90 46.24 14.53
N THR A 168 -24.60 45.07 15.14
CA THR A 168 -24.16 44.98 16.53
C THR A 168 -22.80 45.65 16.75
N ALA A 169 -21.96 45.69 15.71
CA ALA A 169 -20.67 46.34 15.74
C ALA A 169 -20.74 47.85 15.45
N GLY A 170 -21.91 48.40 15.14
CA GLY A 170 -22.14 49.82 14.90
C GLY A 170 -21.86 50.28 13.47
N PHE A 171 -21.74 49.37 12.50
CA PHE A 171 -21.74 49.76 11.09
C PHE A 171 -23.18 50.10 10.70
N GLU A 172 -23.51 51.39 10.60
CA GLU A 172 -24.85 51.87 10.29
C GLU A 172 -24.77 52.77 9.05
N ASP A 173 -25.88 52.91 8.33
CA ASP A 173 -26.06 53.90 7.26
C ASP A 173 -26.55 55.22 7.90
N TRP A 174 -25.60 56.10 8.24
CA TRP A 174 -25.84 57.33 8.98
C TRP A 174 -26.40 58.45 8.10
N ASP A 175 -26.05 58.47 6.83
CA ASP A 175 -26.42 59.52 5.90
C ASP A 175 -27.64 59.18 5.00
N GLY A 176 -28.06 57.91 5.01
CA GLY A 176 -29.23 57.38 4.34
C GLY A 176 -29.03 57.07 2.86
N ASP A 177 -27.79 56.89 2.40
CA ASP A 177 -27.46 56.60 1.01
C ASP A 177 -27.59 55.11 0.63
N GLY A 178 -27.80 54.23 1.62
CA GLY A 178 -27.94 52.80 1.47
C GLY A 178 -26.63 52.00 1.61
N ILE A 179 -25.52 52.66 1.93
CA ILE A 179 -24.21 52.08 2.26
C ILE A 179 -23.92 52.33 3.74
N ARG A 180 -23.27 51.39 4.41
CA ARG A 180 -22.90 51.54 5.82
C ARG A 180 -21.57 52.28 5.95
N GLU A 181 -21.51 53.23 6.87
CA GLU A 181 -20.24 53.79 7.35
C GLU A 181 -19.65 52.94 8.49
N ALA A 182 -18.38 53.21 8.81
CA ALA A 182 -17.70 52.57 9.92
C ALA A 182 -18.33 52.99 11.28
N PRO A 183 -18.04 52.26 12.39
CA PRO A 183 -18.60 52.57 13.71
C PRO A 183 -18.31 53.96 14.27
N ASP A 184 -17.32 54.68 13.74
CA ASP A 184 -17.04 56.07 14.10
C ASP A 184 -17.75 57.10 13.19
N GLY A 185 -18.57 56.63 12.26
CA GLY A 185 -19.33 57.41 11.28
C GLY A 185 -18.52 57.86 10.07
N THR A 186 -17.38 57.22 9.78
CA THR A 186 -16.57 57.53 8.59
C THR A 186 -16.89 56.64 7.40
N ASP A 187 -17.02 57.25 6.22
CA ASP A 187 -17.16 56.55 4.94
C ASP A 187 -15.93 55.67 4.66
N PHE A 188 -16.16 54.50 4.06
CA PHE A 188 -15.10 53.64 3.56
C PHE A 188 -15.58 52.82 2.35
N ASP A 189 -14.65 52.51 1.45
CA ASP A 189 -14.85 51.65 0.30
C ASP A 189 -13.81 50.52 0.28
N VAL A 190 -14.19 49.34 -0.21
CA VAL A 190 -13.34 48.15 -0.22
C VAL A 190 -12.90 47.79 -1.63
N ILE A 191 -11.59 47.78 -1.87
CA ILE A 191 -10.99 47.27 -3.10
C ILE A 191 -10.52 45.82 -2.91
N VAL A 192 -11.11 44.91 -3.68
CA VAL A 192 -10.69 43.50 -3.76
C VAL A 192 -9.76 43.31 -4.95
N GLU A 193 -8.45 43.27 -4.70
CA GLU A 193 -7.46 43.11 -5.76
C GLU A 193 -7.26 41.64 -6.14
N VAL A 194 -7.20 41.40 -7.44
CA VAL A 194 -7.09 40.05 -8.00
C VAL A 194 -6.11 40.03 -9.18
N ALA A 195 -5.43 38.91 -9.40
CA ALA A 195 -4.50 38.78 -10.52
C ALA A 195 -5.22 38.88 -11.87
N GLN A 196 -4.90 39.91 -12.66
CA GLN A 196 -5.44 40.07 -14.02
C GLN A 196 -5.07 38.92 -14.97
N SER A 197 -4.08 38.10 -14.60
CA SER A 197 -3.63 36.92 -15.35
C SER A 197 -4.43 35.65 -15.04
N SER A 198 -5.35 35.66 -14.09
CA SER A 198 -6.11 34.48 -13.65
C SER A 198 -7.62 34.73 -13.68
N ASN A 199 -8.33 33.99 -14.54
CA ASN A 199 -9.80 34.06 -14.60
C ASN A 199 -10.44 33.59 -13.28
N VAL A 200 -9.90 32.54 -12.67
CA VAL A 200 -10.35 32.07 -11.35
C VAL A 200 -10.26 33.20 -10.31
N ALA A 201 -9.14 33.93 -10.28
CA ALA A 201 -8.99 35.05 -9.35
C ALA A 201 -10.01 36.17 -9.63
N ILE A 202 -10.23 36.52 -10.90
CA ILE A 202 -11.19 37.55 -11.32
C ILE A 202 -12.62 37.18 -10.89
N ASP A 203 -13.00 35.93 -11.12
CA ASP A 203 -14.34 35.44 -10.79
C ASP A 203 -14.52 35.39 -9.27
N VAL A 204 -13.56 34.86 -8.50
CA VAL A 204 -13.62 34.83 -7.03
C VAL A 204 -13.70 36.25 -6.45
N GLY A 205 -12.89 37.18 -6.95
CA GLY A 205 -12.94 38.59 -6.51
C GLY A 205 -14.32 39.22 -6.70
N SER A 206 -15.04 38.83 -7.75
CA SER A 206 -16.41 39.29 -8.01
C SER A 206 -17.41 38.72 -7.00
N TYR A 207 -17.25 37.48 -6.54
CA TYR A 207 -18.05 36.92 -5.43
C TYR A 207 -17.77 37.66 -4.12
N VAL A 208 -16.51 37.97 -3.81
CA VAL A 208 -16.14 38.71 -2.59
C VAL A 208 -16.72 40.13 -2.59
N ALA A 209 -16.61 40.86 -3.70
CA ALA A 209 -17.21 42.19 -3.83
C ALA A 209 -18.75 42.14 -3.75
N SER A 210 -19.37 41.08 -4.28
CA SER A 210 -20.83 40.87 -4.21
C SER A 210 -21.29 40.56 -2.77
N ALA A 211 -20.51 39.76 -2.03
CA ALA A 211 -20.77 39.48 -0.62
C ALA A 211 -20.74 40.76 0.22
N LEU A 212 -19.74 41.62 0.03
CA LEU A 212 -19.67 42.95 0.66
C LEU A 212 -20.85 43.85 0.28
N SER A 213 -21.20 43.89 -1.01
CA SER A 213 -22.36 44.66 -1.49
C SER A 213 -23.68 44.17 -0.86
N SER A 214 -23.83 42.87 -0.62
CA SER A 214 -25.01 42.28 0.04
C SER A 214 -25.14 42.66 1.52
N LEU A 215 -24.03 43.08 2.13
CA LEU A 215 -23.95 43.64 3.48
C LEU A 215 -24.08 45.16 3.51
N ASN A 216 -24.43 45.79 2.37
CA ASN A 216 -24.48 47.24 2.21
C ASN A 216 -23.12 47.93 2.41
N ILE A 217 -22.01 47.29 2.00
CA ILE A 217 -20.68 47.91 1.94
C ILE A 217 -20.32 48.27 0.50
N ASP A 218 -19.79 49.47 0.26
CA ASP A 218 -19.30 49.85 -1.07
C ASP A 218 -18.01 49.08 -1.38
N ALA A 219 -18.04 48.23 -2.41
CA ALA A 219 -16.92 47.35 -2.73
C ALA A 219 -16.80 47.11 -4.25
N ALA A 220 -15.56 47.00 -4.73
CA ALA A 220 -15.25 46.70 -6.12
C ALA A 220 -14.10 45.71 -6.24
N SER A 221 -14.22 44.74 -7.15
CA SER A 221 -13.09 43.89 -7.55
C SER A 221 -12.30 44.53 -8.68
N VAL A 222 -10.98 44.57 -8.53
CA VAL A 222 -10.06 45.22 -9.47
C VAL A 222 -9.00 44.22 -9.93
N PRO A 223 -9.01 43.83 -11.22
CA PRO A 223 -7.91 43.08 -11.81
C PRO A 223 -6.66 43.95 -11.87
N THR A 224 -5.62 43.52 -11.15
CA THR A 224 -4.34 44.21 -11.01
C THR A 224 -3.21 43.29 -11.49
N ASP A 225 -2.08 43.86 -11.93
CA ASP A 225 -0.87 43.08 -12.21
C ASP A 225 -0.39 42.34 -10.95
N PHE A 226 -0.13 41.04 -11.08
CA PHE A 226 0.19 40.16 -9.95
C PHE A 226 1.36 40.70 -9.12
N TYR A 227 2.45 41.12 -9.77
CA TYR A 227 3.63 41.60 -9.06
C TYR A 227 3.43 42.98 -8.43
N GLU A 228 2.47 43.77 -8.92
CA GLU A 228 2.20 45.10 -8.37
C GLU A 228 1.55 45.03 -6.99
N TYR A 229 0.47 44.23 -6.84
CA TYR A 229 -0.18 44.07 -5.53
C TYR A 229 0.64 43.18 -4.60
N LEU A 230 1.38 42.18 -5.12
CA LEU A 230 2.30 41.37 -4.31
C LEU A 230 3.39 42.23 -3.69
N ASN A 231 3.91 43.22 -4.43
CA ASN A 231 4.86 44.18 -3.87
C ASN A 231 4.22 45.06 -2.78
N ARG A 232 2.90 45.34 -2.83
CA ARG A 232 2.22 45.99 -1.71
C ARG A 232 2.13 45.06 -0.49
N LEU A 233 1.76 43.80 -0.68
CA LEU A 233 1.71 42.81 0.41
C LEU A 233 3.09 42.61 1.07
N TYR A 234 4.15 42.40 0.28
CA TYR A 234 5.50 42.15 0.79
C TYR A 234 6.11 43.31 1.56
N PHE A 235 5.65 44.54 1.32
CA PHE A 235 6.21 45.74 1.94
C PHE A 235 5.17 46.52 2.75
N HIS A 236 4.07 45.87 3.14
CA HIS A 236 3.00 46.46 3.96
C HIS A 236 2.49 47.80 3.40
N GLY A 237 2.29 47.83 2.08
CA GLY A 237 1.71 48.94 1.34
C GLY A 237 0.20 49.08 1.54
N ASP A 238 -0.40 50.06 0.86
CA ASP A 238 -1.84 50.32 0.97
C ASP A 238 -2.66 49.34 0.13
N TYR A 239 -3.36 48.42 0.80
CA TYR A 239 -4.31 47.48 0.20
C TYR A 239 -5.43 47.17 1.21
N ASP A 240 -6.60 46.72 0.71
CA ASP A 240 -7.75 46.36 1.57
C ASP A 240 -7.89 44.83 1.67
N ILE A 241 -8.20 44.19 0.53
CA ILE A 241 -8.37 42.75 0.39
C ILE A 241 -7.66 42.29 -0.89
N VAL A 242 -6.95 41.17 -0.81
CA VAL A 242 -6.28 40.56 -1.97
C VAL A 242 -6.59 39.07 -2.05
N PHE A 243 -6.86 38.57 -3.26
CA PHE A 243 -6.97 37.13 -3.52
C PHE A 243 -5.62 36.51 -3.88
N LEU A 244 -5.32 35.36 -3.27
CA LEU A 244 -4.10 34.58 -3.44
C LEU A 244 -4.42 33.09 -3.53
N GLY A 245 -3.47 32.32 -4.05
CA GLY A 245 -3.48 30.86 -3.98
C GLY A 245 -2.24 30.37 -3.23
N GLN A 246 -2.38 29.28 -2.49
CA GLN A 246 -1.32 28.65 -1.70
C GLN A 246 -1.15 27.18 -2.07
N SER A 247 0.07 26.67 -1.96
CA SER A 247 0.38 25.24 -2.05
C SER A 247 1.51 24.90 -1.10
N PHE A 248 1.41 23.71 -0.52
CA PHE A 248 2.36 23.19 0.45
C PHE A 248 3.02 21.94 -0.12
N SER A 249 4.35 21.85 0.02
CA SER A 249 5.17 20.75 -0.47
C SER A 249 5.12 19.51 0.42
N ASP A 250 4.70 19.69 1.66
CA ASP A 250 4.72 18.71 2.74
C ASP A 250 3.59 19.00 3.73
N PHE A 251 3.54 18.25 4.82
CA PHE A 251 2.49 18.37 5.82
C PHE A 251 2.90 19.13 7.08
N ASP A 252 4.08 19.78 7.08
CA ASP A 252 4.50 20.58 8.22
C ASP A 252 3.62 21.82 8.36
N VAL A 253 3.29 22.17 9.61
CA VAL A 253 2.45 23.33 9.95
C VAL A 253 3.16 24.31 10.87
N ASP A 254 4.49 24.20 11.01
CA ASP A 254 5.33 25.15 11.74
C ASP A 254 5.26 26.56 11.13
N TRP A 255 4.93 26.70 9.85
CA TRP A 255 4.65 27.99 9.20
C TRP A 255 3.56 28.81 9.91
N LEU A 256 2.62 28.18 10.63
CA LEU A 256 1.65 28.89 11.48
C LEU A 256 2.37 29.76 12.54
N ALA A 257 3.53 29.33 13.04
CA ALA A 257 4.31 30.09 14.02
C ALA A 257 4.97 31.37 13.45
N TYR A 258 5.07 31.48 12.13
CA TYR A 258 5.79 32.56 11.45
C TYR A 258 4.83 33.46 10.66
N GLU A 259 3.95 32.87 9.85
CA GLU A 259 3.12 33.61 8.90
C GLU A 259 2.20 34.64 9.55
N TYR A 260 1.63 34.36 10.74
CA TYR A 260 0.64 35.25 11.39
C TYR A 260 1.12 35.78 12.74
N TRP A 261 2.41 35.67 13.03
CA TRP A 261 2.96 36.12 14.29
C TRP A 261 2.89 37.64 14.43
N SER A 262 2.39 38.13 15.57
CA SER A 262 2.21 39.58 15.78
C SER A 262 3.51 40.38 15.66
N GLU A 263 4.67 39.82 15.98
CA GLU A 263 5.95 40.55 15.82
C GLU A 263 6.33 40.75 14.35
N TYR A 264 5.81 39.93 13.44
CA TYR A 264 6.05 40.03 12.01
C TYR A 264 5.05 40.92 11.27
N ALA A 265 4.03 41.46 11.94
CA ALA A 265 3.04 42.35 11.33
C ALA A 265 3.62 43.69 10.81
N ASP A 266 4.87 44.03 11.12
CA ASP A 266 5.57 45.18 10.52
C ASP A 266 6.82 44.76 9.70
N GLU A 267 7.10 43.46 9.61
CA GLU A 267 8.30 42.93 8.95
C GLU A 267 8.01 42.62 7.48
N ASN A 268 8.87 43.11 6.58
CA ASN A 268 8.69 42.85 5.15
C ASN A 268 8.65 41.34 4.86
N TYR A 269 7.84 40.95 3.87
CA TYR A 269 7.61 39.59 3.39
C TYR A 269 6.84 38.66 4.35
N TRP A 270 6.48 39.12 5.54
CA TRP A 270 5.78 38.31 6.54
C TRP A 270 4.45 38.92 6.94
N ASN A 271 3.55 38.08 7.48
CA ASN A 271 2.26 38.48 8.03
C ASN A 271 1.51 39.46 7.13
N PHE A 272 1.23 38.99 5.91
CA PHE A 272 0.50 39.76 4.91
C PHE A 272 -0.74 40.45 5.48
N PRO A 273 -1.62 39.82 6.28
CA PRO A 273 -2.80 40.50 6.81
C PRO A 273 -2.51 41.52 7.92
N ASN A 274 -1.26 41.77 8.32
CA ASN A 274 -0.91 42.61 9.49
C ASN A 274 -1.63 42.16 10.78
N PHE A 275 -1.85 40.85 10.92
CA PHE A 275 -2.65 40.30 12.00
C PHE A 275 -1.90 40.37 13.33
N ARG A 276 -2.61 40.76 14.38
CA ARG A 276 -2.07 40.81 15.75
C ARG A 276 -3.03 40.19 16.74
N ASN A 277 -2.61 39.14 17.42
CA ASN A 277 -3.44 38.46 18.41
C ASN A 277 -2.60 37.76 19.49
N ALA A 278 -2.66 38.27 20.71
CA ALA A 278 -1.87 37.76 21.83
C ALA A 278 -2.22 36.31 22.22
N THR A 279 -3.45 35.84 21.97
CA THR A 279 -3.84 34.45 22.23
C THR A 279 -3.26 33.52 21.17
N TYR A 280 -3.24 33.95 19.90
CA TYR A 280 -2.55 33.22 18.83
C TYR A 280 -1.05 33.10 19.12
N ASP A 281 -0.42 34.23 19.46
CA ASP A 281 1.02 34.27 19.77
C ASP A 281 1.39 33.37 20.96
N SER A 282 0.47 33.16 21.91
CA SER A 282 0.72 32.35 23.10
C SER A 282 0.93 30.86 22.82
N TRP A 283 0.45 30.36 21.66
CA TRP A 283 0.63 28.97 21.23
C TRP A 283 1.92 28.75 20.43
N ARG A 284 2.55 29.83 19.95
CA ARG A 284 3.70 29.78 19.06
C ARG A 284 4.87 28.97 19.62
N ASP A 285 5.23 29.19 20.89
CA ASP A 285 6.36 28.50 21.51
C ASP A 285 6.09 27.00 21.66
N GLN A 286 4.84 26.60 21.95
CA GLN A 286 4.47 25.18 22.01
C GLN A 286 4.49 24.54 20.62
N LEU A 287 4.02 25.26 19.58
CA LEU A 287 4.09 24.77 18.20
C LEU A 287 5.54 24.54 17.74
N LEU A 288 6.44 25.49 18.01
CA LEU A 288 7.84 25.40 17.57
C LEU A 288 8.71 24.48 18.42
N HIS A 289 8.46 24.42 19.73
CA HIS A 289 9.36 23.77 20.68
C HIS A 289 8.75 22.57 21.44
N GLY A 290 7.53 22.17 21.10
CA GLY A 290 6.96 20.91 21.56
C GLY A 290 7.84 19.74 21.12
N ALA A 291 8.11 18.81 22.04
CA ALA A 291 8.99 17.67 21.80
C ALA A 291 8.22 16.45 21.24
N THR A 292 6.89 16.45 21.36
CA THR A 292 6.03 15.37 20.87
C THR A 292 4.99 15.87 19.86
N PHE A 293 4.50 14.95 19.03
CA PHE A 293 3.43 15.22 18.08
C PHE A 293 2.18 15.81 18.78
N GLU A 294 1.79 15.29 19.95
CA GLU A 294 0.59 15.75 20.65
C GLU A 294 0.67 17.21 21.09
N GLU A 295 1.84 17.66 21.60
CA GLU A 295 2.05 19.03 22.04
C GLU A 295 1.91 20.01 20.85
N VAL A 296 2.53 19.64 19.73
CA VAL A 296 2.52 20.41 18.49
C VAL A 296 1.13 20.40 17.84
N TYR A 297 0.45 19.26 17.84
CA TYR A 297 -0.91 19.10 17.34
C TYR A 297 -1.89 19.99 18.11
N GLU A 298 -1.86 19.98 19.45
CA GLU A 298 -2.71 20.85 20.26
C GLU A 298 -2.53 22.34 19.88
N ALA A 299 -1.28 22.80 19.77
CA ALA A 299 -0.98 24.18 19.43
C ALA A 299 -1.47 24.53 18.01
N ALA A 300 -1.23 23.67 17.02
CA ALA A 300 -1.67 23.88 15.64
C ALA A 300 -3.20 24.01 15.54
N ILE A 301 -3.95 23.17 16.24
CA ILE A 301 -5.43 23.18 16.24
C ILE A 301 -5.96 24.49 16.84
N GLU A 302 -5.43 24.92 17.98
CA GLU A 302 -5.87 26.16 18.63
C GLU A 302 -5.51 27.41 17.81
N MET A 303 -4.33 27.43 17.18
CA MET A 303 -3.92 28.49 16.27
C MET A 303 -4.87 28.61 15.07
N GLN A 304 -5.23 27.49 14.43
CA GLN A 304 -6.20 27.48 13.34
C GLN A 304 -7.59 27.96 13.79
N ARG A 305 -8.09 27.52 14.96
CA ARG A 305 -9.39 27.97 15.51
C ARG A 305 -9.45 29.49 15.68
N ILE A 306 -8.34 30.10 16.13
CA ILE A 306 -8.23 31.55 16.26
C ILE A 306 -8.26 32.21 14.88
N LEU A 307 -7.52 31.70 13.90
CA LEU A 307 -7.51 32.27 12.55
C LEU A 307 -8.88 32.16 11.88
N VAL A 308 -9.55 31.01 11.95
CA VAL A 308 -10.91 30.84 11.42
C VAL A 308 -11.87 31.83 12.10
N TYR A 309 -11.81 31.94 13.43
CA TYR A 309 -12.70 32.85 14.15
C TYR A 309 -12.41 34.33 13.88
N GLN A 310 -11.13 34.73 13.86
CA GLN A 310 -10.72 36.12 13.68
C GLN A 310 -10.75 36.55 12.20
N SER A 311 -10.75 35.58 11.28
CA SER A 311 -10.82 35.74 9.83
C SER A 311 -9.84 36.76 9.24
N PRO A 312 -8.55 36.82 9.64
CA PRO A 312 -7.56 37.68 8.96
C PRO A 312 -7.32 37.21 7.51
N ILE A 313 -7.54 35.91 7.29
CA ILE A 313 -7.67 35.28 5.98
C ILE A 313 -9.02 34.55 5.93
N ILE A 314 -9.59 34.44 4.73
CA ILE A 314 -10.78 33.63 4.47
C ILE A 314 -10.43 32.68 3.32
N VAL A 315 -10.29 31.40 3.64
CA VAL A 315 -10.10 30.36 2.62
C VAL A 315 -11.40 30.20 1.86
N CYS A 316 -11.32 30.19 0.54
CA CYS A 316 -12.49 30.15 -0.35
C CYS A 316 -12.80 28.72 -0.78
N TYR A 317 -11.78 27.93 -1.10
CA TYR A 317 -11.93 26.56 -1.57
C TYR A 317 -10.60 25.79 -1.51
N GLU A 318 -10.68 24.47 -1.43
CA GLU A 318 -9.61 23.52 -1.74
C GLU A 318 -9.90 22.87 -3.11
N SER A 319 -8.94 22.93 -4.04
CA SER A 319 -9.12 22.44 -5.41
C SER A 319 -8.58 21.03 -5.60
N MET A 320 -9.12 20.26 -6.54
CA MET A 320 -8.50 19.01 -6.98
C MET A 320 -7.35 19.23 -7.98
N LEU A 321 -6.28 18.45 -7.82
CA LEU A 321 -5.27 18.20 -8.84
C LEU A 321 -5.81 17.22 -9.87
N HIS A 322 -5.78 17.61 -11.14
CA HIS A 322 -6.13 16.77 -12.28
C HIS A 322 -4.86 16.46 -13.07
N THR A 323 -4.60 15.18 -13.31
CA THR A 323 -3.40 14.72 -14.03
C THR A 323 -3.78 13.62 -15.01
N ALA A 324 -3.06 13.47 -16.11
CA ALA A 324 -3.38 12.50 -17.15
C ALA A 324 -2.17 11.69 -17.60
N TYR A 325 -2.39 10.39 -17.80
CA TYR A 325 -1.37 9.43 -18.15
C TYR A 325 -1.92 8.31 -19.04
N ARG A 326 -1.03 7.64 -19.76
CA ARG A 326 -1.37 6.49 -20.60
C ARG A 326 -1.43 5.21 -19.80
N THR A 327 -2.38 4.35 -20.16
CA THR A 327 -2.64 3.08 -19.47
C THR A 327 -2.35 1.86 -20.34
N ASP A 328 -1.83 2.02 -21.55
CA ASP A 328 -1.55 0.90 -22.47
C ASP A 328 -0.25 0.17 -22.12
N LYS A 329 0.87 0.88 -22.08
CA LYS A 329 2.22 0.28 -22.01
C LYS A 329 2.74 0.06 -20.59
N PHE A 330 2.43 0.98 -19.70
CA PHE A 330 2.96 1.04 -18.34
C PHE A 330 1.85 0.83 -17.30
N GLU A 331 2.25 0.35 -16.14
CA GLU A 331 1.44 0.27 -14.92
C GLU A 331 2.27 0.73 -13.72
N GLY A 332 1.64 0.93 -12.55
CA GLY A 332 2.35 1.39 -11.35
C GLY A 332 2.53 2.91 -11.26
N PHE A 333 1.72 3.69 -12.00
CA PHE A 333 1.61 5.13 -11.78
C PHE A 333 1.07 5.41 -10.38
N VAL A 334 1.65 6.39 -9.68
CA VAL A 334 1.35 6.70 -8.29
C VAL A 334 0.67 8.06 -8.23
N ASN A 335 -0.58 8.09 -7.76
CA ASN A 335 -1.31 9.33 -7.54
C ASN A 335 -0.93 9.90 -6.17
N ASP A 336 0.22 10.57 -6.11
CA ASP A 336 0.85 11.11 -4.90
C ASP A 336 0.00 12.20 -4.22
N VAL A 337 0.10 12.33 -2.90
CA VAL A 337 -0.74 13.26 -2.10
C VAL A 337 -0.36 14.73 -2.31
N SER A 338 0.90 14.99 -2.62
CA SER A 338 1.43 16.33 -2.86
C SER A 338 1.39 16.68 -4.34
N ASP A 339 1.85 15.78 -5.21
CA ASP A 339 2.13 16.08 -6.62
C ASP A 339 1.15 15.41 -7.62
N GLY A 340 0.32 14.47 -7.17
CA GLY A 340 -0.52 13.65 -8.05
C GLY A 340 0.31 12.65 -8.88
N ILE A 341 -0.12 12.34 -10.11
CA ILE A 341 0.60 11.41 -10.99
C ILE A 341 2.04 11.86 -11.33
N PRO A 342 2.33 13.13 -11.64
CA PRO A 342 3.68 13.54 -12.00
C PRO A 342 4.57 13.71 -10.76
N SER A 343 4.90 12.60 -10.10
CA SER A 343 5.63 12.56 -8.82
C SER A 343 6.92 11.72 -8.87
N TYR A 344 7.76 11.86 -7.84
CA TYR A 344 8.91 10.98 -7.61
C TYR A 344 8.51 9.50 -7.62
N TRP A 345 7.41 9.16 -6.93
CA TRP A 345 6.96 7.77 -6.78
C TRP A 345 6.46 7.17 -8.09
N THR A 346 5.86 7.96 -8.97
CA THR A 346 5.55 7.50 -10.32
C THR A 346 6.82 7.10 -11.07
N ASN A 347 7.87 7.93 -11.04
CA ASN A 347 9.15 7.60 -11.67
C ASN A 347 9.82 6.36 -11.06
N TYR A 348 9.54 6.09 -9.78
CA TYR A 348 10.13 5.00 -9.03
C TYR A 348 9.38 3.67 -9.21
N ARG A 349 8.04 3.69 -9.21
CA ARG A 349 7.15 2.51 -9.23
C ARG A 349 6.61 2.13 -10.60
N THR A 350 6.64 3.03 -11.58
CA THR A 350 6.14 2.75 -12.94
C THR A 350 6.98 1.67 -13.60
N ARG A 351 6.31 0.69 -14.19
CA ARG A 351 6.92 -0.51 -14.78
C ARG A 351 6.21 -0.93 -16.05
N LEU A 352 6.91 -1.65 -16.92
CA LEU A 352 6.29 -2.20 -18.13
C LEU A 352 5.26 -3.27 -17.76
N LYS A 353 4.16 -3.35 -18.50
CA LYS A 353 3.28 -4.52 -18.38
C LYS A 353 3.96 -5.77 -18.95
N SER A 354 3.54 -6.95 -18.49
CA SER A 354 4.08 -8.25 -18.89
C SER A 354 4.07 -8.47 -20.42
N GLU A 355 3.03 -8.01 -21.12
CA GLU A 355 2.91 -8.09 -22.58
C GLU A 355 3.95 -7.25 -23.35
N TYR A 356 4.59 -6.28 -22.68
CA TYR A 356 5.70 -5.47 -23.20
C TYR A 356 7.07 -5.92 -22.66
N GLY A 357 7.15 -7.10 -22.04
CA GLY A 357 8.40 -7.64 -21.49
C GLY A 357 8.78 -7.10 -20.11
N GLY A 358 7.82 -6.51 -19.38
CA GLY A 358 8.02 -6.04 -18.01
C GLY A 358 8.16 -7.17 -16.96
N PRO A 359 8.37 -6.81 -15.67
CA PRO A 359 8.19 -5.45 -15.12
C PRO A 359 9.37 -4.50 -15.38
N ILE A 360 10.57 -5.02 -15.61
CA ILE A 360 11.77 -4.19 -15.74
C ILE A 360 11.94 -3.65 -17.15
N GLY A 361 12.28 -2.36 -17.24
CA GLY A 361 12.79 -1.73 -18.44
C GLY A 361 11.89 -0.65 -19.03
N GLY A 362 12.23 -0.23 -20.25
CA GLY A 362 11.43 0.74 -21.01
C GLY A 362 11.79 2.20 -20.72
N THR A 363 11.13 3.09 -21.47
CA THR A 363 11.35 4.53 -21.44
C THR A 363 10.03 5.23 -21.18
N LEU A 364 9.91 5.84 -20.00
CA LEU A 364 8.77 6.67 -19.61
C LEU A 364 9.00 8.11 -20.11
N ARG A 365 8.02 8.69 -20.80
CA ARG A 365 8.11 10.03 -21.39
C ARG A 365 7.14 10.98 -20.70
N TRP A 366 7.66 12.06 -20.12
CA TRP A 366 6.91 13.16 -19.54
C TRP A 366 6.83 14.35 -20.48
N ALA A 367 5.72 15.09 -20.42
CA ALA A 367 5.73 16.50 -20.78
C ALA A 367 6.09 17.36 -19.55
N ASN A 368 7.28 17.95 -19.55
CA ASN A 368 7.69 18.94 -18.56
C ASN A 368 7.41 20.35 -19.15
N PRO A 369 6.68 21.24 -18.46
CA PRO A 369 6.25 22.51 -19.06
C PRO A 369 7.39 23.52 -19.27
N LEU A 370 8.51 23.37 -18.56
CA LEU A 370 9.68 24.24 -18.67
C LEU A 370 10.96 23.40 -18.75
N ASP A 371 12.01 23.99 -19.33
CA ASP A 371 13.35 23.43 -19.33
C ASP A 371 14.01 23.52 -17.94
N VAL A 372 15.04 22.71 -17.68
CA VAL A 372 15.86 22.79 -16.48
C VAL A 372 16.63 24.11 -16.49
N ASP A 373 16.32 25.00 -15.55
CA ASP A 373 16.97 26.30 -15.41
C ASP A 373 18.38 26.22 -14.78
N SER A 374 18.60 25.21 -13.93
CA SER A 374 19.86 24.94 -13.23
C SER A 374 19.93 23.48 -12.79
N PHE A 375 21.09 22.84 -12.93
CA PHE A 375 21.34 21.51 -12.36
C PHE A 375 21.85 21.57 -10.91
N ASN A 376 21.89 22.77 -10.31
CA ASN A 376 22.13 22.97 -8.89
C ASN A 376 20.81 23.16 -8.15
N PHE A 377 20.44 22.15 -7.36
CA PHE A 377 19.21 22.14 -6.56
C PHE A 377 19.17 23.23 -5.49
N MET A 378 20.32 23.79 -5.08
CA MET A 378 20.36 24.89 -4.10
C MET A 378 20.01 26.26 -4.70
N VAL A 379 19.95 26.38 -6.03
CA VAL A 379 19.74 27.67 -6.73
C VAL A 379 18.41 27.74 -7.47
N THR A 380 17.91 26.60 -7.98
CA THR A 380 16.63 26.59 -8.71
C THR A 380 15.45 26.84 -7.79
N SER A 381 14.43 27.51 -8.31
CA SER A 381 13.09 27.58 -7.71
C SER A 381 12.01 27.05 -8.68
N SER A 382 12.43 26.31 -9.72
CA SER A 382 11.56 25.76 -10.76
C SER A 382 11.11 24.35 -10.38
N SER A 383 9.79 24.13 -10.27
CA SER A 383 9.24 22.79 -10.06
C SER A 383 9.59 21.84 -11.21
N ALA A 384 9.64 22.36 -12.45
CA ALA A 384 10.07 21.59 -13.62
C ALA A 384 11.53 21.11 -13.52
N SER A 385 12.42 21.90 -12.91
CA SER A 385 13.80 21.48 -12.62
C SER A 385 13.83 20.45 -11.49
N MET A 386 13.02 20.63 -10.45
CA MET A 386 12.95 19.71 -9.32
C MET A 386 12.48 18.30 -9.71
N ASN A 387 11.57 18.18 -10.69
CA ASN A 387 11.17 16.90 -11.28
C ASN A 387 12.37 16.04 -11.70
N VAL A 388 13.42 16.68 -12.23
CA VAL A 388 14.66 16.02 -12.63
C VAL A 388 15.59 15.82 -11.43
N LEU A 389 15.84 16.88 -10.66
CA LEU A 389 16.88 16.92 -9.63
C LEU A 389 16.61 15.99 -8.45
N GLN A 390 15.35 15.78 -8.09
CA GLN A 390 14.97 14.86 -7.00
C GLN A 390 15.32 13.40 -7.28
N MET A 391 15.51 13.03 -8.56
CA MET A 391 15.93 11.69 -8.97
C MET A 391 17.45 11.49 -8.87
N LEU A 392 18.23 12.56 -8.63
CA LEU A 392 19.69 12.54 -8.60
C LEU A 392 20.27 12.46 -7.18
N TYR A 393 19.61 13.01 -6.17
CA TYR A 393 20.12 13.02 -4.80
C TYR A 393 19.12 12.40 -3.82
N ASP A 394 19.64 11.67 -2.83
CA ASP A 394 18.85 11.08 -1.76
C ASP A 394 18.95 11.88 -0.46
N SER A 395 17.90 11.77 0.34
CA SER A 395 17.76 12.34 1.68
C SER A 395 17.69 11.22 2.73
N LEU A 396 17.88 11.56 4.01
CA LEU A 396 17.78 10.57 5.11
C LEU A 396 16.37 10.01 5.24
N ILE A 397 15.37 10.87 5.06
CA ILE A 397 13.94 10.58 5.12
C ILE A 397 13.30 11.08 3.82
N ARG A 398 12.32 10.36 3.30
CA ARG A 398 11.42 10.80 2.23
C ARG A 398 9.98 10.68 2.67
N ILE A 399 9.13 11.46 2.03
CA ILE A 399 7.68 11.39 2.17
C ILE A 399 7.14 10.37 1.13
N ASP A 400 6.32 9.41 1.55
CA ASP A 400 5.68 8.42 0.66
C ASP A 400 4.43 8.98 -0.06
N GLU A 401 3.77 8.16 -0.88
CA GLU A 401 2.59 8.58 -1.65
C GLU A 401 1.34 8.94 -0.82
N SER A 402 1.34 8.56 0.46
CA SER A 402 0.32 8.91 1.44
C SER A 402 0.68 10.18 2.22
N GLY A 403 1.94 10.62 2.11
CA GLY A 403 2.50 11.73 2.85
C GLY A 403 3.14 11.33 4.18
N ALA A 404 3.39 10.04 4.40
CA ALA A 404 4.03 9.54 5.61
C ALA A 404 5.56 9.51 5.47
N ASP A 405 6.26 9.63 6.60
CA ASP A 405 7.71 9.55 6.63
C ASP A 405 8.22 8.12 6.43
N VAL A 406 9.18 8.00 5.53
CA VAL A 406 9.92 6.77 5.24
C VAL A 406 11.41 7.04 5.42
N LEU A 407 12.04 6.25 6.30
CA LEU A 407 13.49 6.20 6.40
C LEU A 407 14.05 5.71 5.06
N TRP A 408 14.82 6.56 4.38
CA TRP A 408 15.33 6.30 3.04
C TRP A 408 16.81 6.01 3.09
N LEU A 409 17.69 7.02 3.11
CA LEU A 409 19.14 6.80 3.25
C LEU A 409 19.58 6.40 4.68
N ALA A 410 18.63 6.31 5.61
CA ALA A 410 18.82 5.81 6.96
C ALA A 410 18.12 4.46 7.19
N GLU A 411 18.73 3.60 8.01
CA GLU A 411 18.15 2.36 8.53
C GLU A 411 17.34 2.62 9.80
N SER A 412 17.75 3.58 10.61
CA SER A 412 17.04 3.99 11.83
C SER A 412 17.37 5.42 12.22
N VAL A 413 16.49 6.02 13.01
CA VAL A 413 16.74 7.27 13.73
C VAL A 413 16.34 7.11 15.19
N THR A 414 17.17 7.60 16.09
CA THR A 414 16.85 7.77 17.51
C THR A 414 16.78 9.26 17.84
N THR A 415 15.64 9.68 18.37
CA THR A 415 15.42 11.05 18.86
C THR A 415 15.53 11.05 20.38
N GLU A 416 16.32 11.96 20.94
CA GLU A 416 16.54 12.06 22.38
C GLU A 416 16.50 13.53 22.84
N THR A 417 15.82 13.79 23.96
CA THR A 417 15.95 15.02 24.75
C THR A 417 16.80 14.77 26.01
N HIS A 418 17.02 15.80 26.83
CA HIS A 418 17.66 15.63 28.14
C HIS A 418 16.88 14.66 29.06
N ALA A 419 15.56 14.61 28.92
CA ALA A 419 14.71 13.73 29.72
C ALA A 419 14.96 12.25 29.41
N ASP A 420 15.20 11.94 28.14
CA ASP A 420 15.48 10.59 27.66
C ASP A 420 16.94 10.20 27.91
N ASN A 421 17.86 11.14 27.66
CA ASN A 421 19.29 10.94 27.78
C ASN A 421 20.00 12.15 28.41
N PRO A 422 20.49 12.04 29.67
CA PRO A 422 21.18 13.13 30.36
C PRO A 422 22.48 13.62 29.69
N ALA A 423 22.97 12.93 28.65
CA ALA A 423 24.09 13.37 27.82
C ALA A 423 23.70 14.38 26.73
N VAL A 424 22.40 14.54 26.45
CA VAL A 424 21.85 15.67 25.70
C VAL A 424 21.75 16.86 26.67
N SER A 425 21.98 18.09 26.22
CA SER A 425 21.87 19.25 27.12
C SER A 425 20.40 19.58 27.40
N GLU A 426 20.10 20.20 28.55
CA GLU A 426 18.73 20.62 28.88
C GLU A 426 18.20 21.61 27.81
N GLY A 427 17.01 21.34 27.25
CA GLY A 427 16.41 22.13 26.18
C GLY A 427 16.97 21.87 24.79
N TYR A 428 17.64 20.73 24.55
CA TYR A 428 18.22 20.35 23.26
C TYR A 428 17.54 19.07 22.75
N THR A 429 17.36 18.95 21.43
CA THR A 429 17.09 17.67 20.77
C THR A 429 18.35 17.11 20.11
N ARG A 430 18.59 15.81 20.26
CA ARG A 430 19.59 15.05 19.51
C ARG A 430 18.91 14.01 18.61
N PHE A 431 19.33 13.96 17.36
CA PHE A 431 18.99 12.89 16.42
C PHE A 431 20.24 12.07 16.11
N THR A 432 20.11 10.74 16.22
CA THR A 432 21.16 9.79 15.83
C THR A 432 20.63 8.90 14.72
N PHE A 433 21.21 9.02 13.52
CA PHE A 433 20.86 8.21 12.36
C PHE A 433 21.90 7.11 12.14
N GLU A 434 21.43 5.89 11.85
CA GLU A 434 22.25 4.85 11.25
C GLU A 434 22.04 4.87 9.74
N VAL A 435 23.10 5.21 8.99
CA VAL A 435 23.10 5.38 7.54
C VAL A 435 23.32 4.03 6.86
N ILE A 436 22.60 3.80 5.76
CA ILE A 436 22.71 2.58 4.96
C ILE A 436 24.15 2.30 4.55
N GLN A 437 24.62 1.06 4.77
CA GLN A 437 26.03 0.70 4.63
C GLN A 437 26.46 0.34 3.20
N ASN A 438 25.52 0.00 2.32
CA ASN A 438 25.81 -0.33 0.91
C ASN A 438 25.64 0.88 -0.03
N ALA A 439 25.31 2.07 0.49
CA ALA A 439 25.16 3.28 -0.28
C ALA A 439 26.49 3.73 -0.91
N THR A 440 26.48 4.03 -2.20
CA THR A 440 27.65 4.56 -2.93
C THR A 440 27.26 5.74 -3.81
N TRP A 441 28.20 6.66 -3.96
CA TRP A 441 28.15 7.71 -4.97
C TRP A 441 28.40 7.12 -6.36
N THR A 442 27.95 7.80 -7.41
CA THR A 442 28.14 7.36 -8.81
C THR A 442 29.58 7.24 -9.26
N ASP A 443 30.54 7.84 -8.55
CA ASP A 443 31.97 7.66 -8.79
C ASP A 443 32.59 6.43 -8.06
N GLY A 444 31.75 5.65 -7.37
CA GLY A 444 32.13 4.45 -6.61
C GLY A 444 32.62 4.73 -5.20
N THR A 445 32.68 5.99 -4.75
CA THR A 445 33.01 6.33 -3.37
C THR A 445 31.85 5.92 -2.44
N PRO A 446 32.11 5.24 -1.30
CA PRO A 446 31.05 4.94 -0.33
C PRO A 446 30.40 6.23 0.20
N LEU A 447 29.07 6.24 0.30
CA LEU A 447 28.31 7.28 0.99
C LEU A 447 28.29 6.95 2.48
N THR A 448 28.72 7.88 3.33
CA THR A 448 28.92 7.63 4.77
C THR A 448 28.26 8.69 5.64
N ALA A 449 28.17 8.45 6.94
CA ALA A 449 27.74 9.45 7.92
C ALA A 449 28.60 10.73 7.91
N ASN A 450 29.83 10.67 7.40
CA ASN A 450 30.66 11.87 7.21
C ASN A 450 30.13 12.79 6.12
N ASP A 451 29.49 12.24 5.08
CA ASP A 451 28.83 13.01 4.02
C ASP A 451 27.56 13.66 4.55
N VAL A 452 26.78 12.92 5.34
CA VAL A 452 25.57 13.43 6.00
C VAL A 452 25.91 14.61 6.92
N ALA A 453 26.84 14.41 7.86
CA ALA A 453 27.27 15.47 8.77
C ALA A 453 27.89 16.66 8.00
N PHE A 454 28.67 16.39 6.95
CA PHE A 454 29.21 17.46 6.12
C PHE A 454 28.11 18.25 5.42
N SER A 455 27.08 17.60 4.88
CA SER A 455 25.97 18.24 4.17
C SER A 455 25.26 19.26 5.06
N MET A 456 24.88 18.85 6.29
CA MET A 456 24.20 19.74 7.23
C MET A 456 25.05 20.94 7.63
N ASN A 457 26.34 20.73 7.91
CA ASN A 457 27.25 21.84 8.21
C ASN A 457 27.48 22.73 6.97
N TYR A 458 27.58 22.15 5.78
CA TYR A 458 27.79 22.89 4.53
C TYR A 458 26.61 23.80 4.23
N TYR A 459 25.37 23.32 4.37
CA TYR A 459 24.17 24.14 4.20
C TYR A 459 24.11 25.27 5.23
N ARG A 460 24.26 24.94 6.52
CA ARG A 460 24.24 25.93 7.61
C ARG A 460 25.31 27.01 7.46
N ASP A 461 26.53 26.62 7.11
CA ASP A 461 27.69 27.52 7.13
C ASP A 461 27.92 28.24 5.79
N SER A 462 27.21 27.85 4.72
CA SER A 462 27.28 28.50 3.40
C SER A 462 26.45 29.79 3.38
N PRO A 463 27.06 30.97 3.18
CA PRO A 463 26.34 32.24 3.25
C PRO A 463 25.20 32.32 2.22
N GLY A 464 23.99 32.58 2.71
CA GLY A 464 22.80 32.78 1.87
C GLY A 464 22.25 31.51 1.21
N ASN A 465 22.71 30.32 1.62
CA ASN A 465 22.20 29.06 1.10
C ASN A 465 20.75 28.83 1.59
N PRO A 466 19.76 28.65 0.69
CA PRO A 466 18.37 28.39 1.08
C PRO A 466 18.20 27.14 1.96
N TYR A 467 19.02 26.10 1.77
CA TYR A 467 18.96 24.88 2.58
C TYR A 467 19.55 25.05 3.98
N GLY A 468 20.15 26.21 4.28
CA GLY A 468 20.69 26.55 5.60
C GLY A 468 19.79 27.45 6.45
N THR A 469 18.69 27.97 5.91
CA THR A 469 17.86 29.00 6.58
C THR A 469 17.17 28.48 7.83
N ASP A 470 16.79 27.20 7.84
CA ASP A 470 16.14 26.48 8.93
C ASP A 470 17.13 25.70 9.83
N LEU A 471 18.43 25.74 9.51
CA LEU A 471 19.49 25.09 10.30
C LEU A 471 20.15 26.02 11.33
N THR A 472 19.55 27.17 11.62
CA THR A 472 20.12 28.17 12.55
C THR A 472 20.26 27.66 13.98
N GLU A 473 19.41 26.72 14.37
CA GLU A 473 19.39 26.08 15.69
C GLU A 473 20.28 24.83 15.77
N LEU A 474 20.79 24.35 14.62
CA LEU A 474 21.68 23.19 14.55
C LEU A 474 23.06 23.53 15.13
N SER A 475 23.28 23.12 16.38
CA SER A 475 24.50 23.40 17.13
C SER A 475 25.67 22.50 16.73
N ALA A 476 25.40 21.26 16.34
CA ALA A 476 26.42 20.31 15.91
C ALA A 476 25.85 19.28 14.91
N ALA A 477 26.65 18.92 13.91
CA ALA A 477 26.43 17.74 13.09
C ALA A 477 27.78 17.02 12.92
N TYR A 478 27.85 15.75 13.32
CA TYR A 478 29.11 14.98 13.33
C TYR A 478 28.87 13.48 13.13
N ALA A 479 29.92 12.76 12.75
CA ALA A 479 29.88 11.31 12.51
C ALA A 479 30.77 10.58 13.53
N PRO A 480 30.22 10.07 14.65
CA PRO A 480 31.02 9.32 15.62
C PRO A 480 31.57 7.99 15.05
N THR A 481 30.90 7.41 14.06
CA THR A 481 31.36 6.22 13.32
C THR A 481 31.23 6.45 11.81
N THR A 482 31.61 5.46 10.99
CA THR A 482 31.44 5.54 9.53
C THR A 482 29.98 5.66 9.10
N TYR A 483 29.06 5.04 9.86
CA TYR A 483 27.64 4.95 9.47
C TYR A 483 26.69 5.57 10.48
N THR A 484 27.17 6.02 11.63
CA THR A 484 26.35 6.74 12.61
C THR A 484 26.55 8.25 12.42
N ALA A 485 25.49 8.99 12.10
CA ALA A 485 25.46 10.45 12.03
C ALA A 485 24.66 11.03 13.21
N VAL A 486 25.15 12.10 13.81
CA VAL A 486 24.51 12.77 14.96
C VAL A 486 24.28 14.24 14.64
N MET A 487 23.07 14.71 14.88
CA MET A 487 22.64 16.11 14.74
C MET A 487 22.11 16.58 16.09
N GLU A 488 22.58 17.73 16.57
CA GLU A 488 22.18 18.31 17.84
C GLU A 488 21.67 19.72 17.62
N PHE A 489 20.43 19.97 18.01
CA PHE A 489 19.81 21.28 18.04
C PHE A 489 19.89 21.87 19.45
N ASN A 490 20.05 23.19 19.55
CA ASN A 490 20.13 23.90 20.83
C ASN A 490 18.76 24.29 21.42
N THR A 491 17.72 23.73 20.85
CA THR A 491 16.29 23.87 21.18
C THR A 491 15.67 22.47 21.12
N GLU A 492 14.60 22.27 21.89
CA GLU A 492 13.70 21.12 21.71
C GLU A 492 12.70 21.46 20.60
N SER A 493 12.40 20.50 19.72
CA SER A 493 11.38 20.62 18.67
C SER A 493 11.13 19.27 17.99
N TYR A 494 9.86 18.99 17.71
CA TYR A 494 9.39 17.91 16.83
C TYR A 494 9.86 18.13 15.37
N TRP A 495 9.79 19.36 14.87
CA TRP A 495 10.03 19.71 13.46
C TRP A 495 11.48 19.53 13.02
N HIS A 496 12.44 19.56 13.95
CA HIS A 496 13.86 19.41 13.63
C HIS A 496 14.19 18.11 12.89
N LEU A 497 13.39 17.05 13.09
CA LEU A 497 13.56 15.80 12.36
C LEU A 497 13.39 16.01 10.85
N HIS A 498 12.34 16.72 10.44
CA HIS A 498 12.04 17.00 9.04
C HIS A 498 13.04 18.01 8.45
N THR A 499 13.45 19.01 9.26
CA THR A 499 14.49 19.98 8.90
C THR A 499 15.77 19.30 8.39
N ILE A 500 16.22 18.21 9.04
CA ILE A 500 17.43 17.48 8.62
C ILE A 500 17.12 16.25 7.76
N GLY A 501 15.91 15.70 7.87
CA GLY A 501 15.49 14.45 7.24
C GLY A 501 15.33 14.58 5.74
N TYR A 502 14.64 15.62 5.28
CA TYR A 502 14.26 15.80 3.87
C TYR A 502 15.34 16.43 3.00
N LYS A 503 16.44 16.92 3.59
CA LYS A 503 17.50 17.60 2.82
C LYS A 503 18.32 16.59 2.00
N PRO A 504 18.61 16.88 0.72
CA PRO A 504 19.53 16.07 -0.08
C PRO A 504 20.91 15.97 0.56
N ILE A 505 21.51 14.79 0.55
CA ILE A 505 22.90 14.59 0.98
C ILE A 505 23.84 14.89 -0.20
N ILE A 506 24.95 15.59 0.08
CA ILE A 506 25.97 15.98 -0.90
C ILE A 506 27.30 15.25 -0.68
N PRO A 507 28.03 14.91 -1.76
CA PRO A 507 29.32 14.24 -1.66
C PRO A 507 30.37 15.17 -1.06
N LYS A 508 30.82 14.85 0.16
CA LYS A 508 31.80 15.67 0.89
C LYS A 508 33.05 15.90 0.07
N HIS A 509 33.54 14.87 -0.62
CA HIS A 509 34.80 14.95 -1.36
C HIS A 509 34.75 15.90 -2.56
N ILE A 510 33.55 16.22 -3.08
CA ILE A 510 33.34 17.19 -4.16
C ILE A 510 33.08 18.58 -3.58
N PHE A 511 32.11 18.69 -2.66
CA PHE A 511 31.66 20.00 -2.17
C PHE A 511 32.64 20.68 -1.23
N GLN A 512 33.55 19.93 -0.60
CA GLN A 512 34.68 20.52 0.12
C GLN A 512 35.61 21.33 -0.80
N GLU A 513 35.71 20.96 -2.08
CA GLU A 513 36.55 21.66 -3.06
C GLU A 513 35.85 22.89 -3.66
N ILE A 514 34.53 22.83 -3.82
CA ILE A 514 33.69 23.98 -4.20
C ILE A 514 33.80 25.06 -3.11
N GLY A 515 33.73 24.64 -1.83
CA GLY A 515 33.82 25.52 -0.67
C GLY A 515 32.52 26.28 -0.40
N LEU A 516 32.43 26.88 0.81
CA LEU A 516 31.21 27.51 1.33
C LEU A 516 30.78 28.78 0.59
N GLU A 517 31.69 29.45 -0.11
CA GLU A 517 31.40 30.73 -0.77
C GLU A 517 30.90 30.56 -2.22
N ASN A 518 31.05 29.36 -2.80
CA ASN A 518 30.81 29.13 -4.23
C ASN A 518 29.63 28.16 -4.50
N TRP A 519 28.88 27.77 -3.46
CA TRP A 519 27.75 26.84 -3.57
C TRP A 519 26.76 27.25 -4.66
N ASN A 520 26.50 28.55 -4.83
CA ASN A 520 25.55 29.12 -5.79
C ASN A 520 26.11 29.26 -7.21
N THR A 521 27.41 29.08 -7.39
CA THR A 521 28.09 29.16 -8.70
C THR A 521 28.39 27.79 -9.29
N TRP A 522 28.33 26.74 -8.47
CA TRP A 522 28.38 25.37 -8.94
C TRP A 522 27.11 25.08 -9.74
N ASN A 523 27.25 24.71 -11.02
CA ASN A 523 26.13 24.36 -11.89
C ASN A 523 26.66 23.49 -13.05
N PRO A 524 26.81 22.17 -12.84
CA PRO A 524 27.31 21.26 -13.88
C PRO A 524 26.30 21.18 -15.05
N ILE A 525 26.78 20.98 -16.28
CA ILE A 525 25.92 20.75 -17.45
C ILE A 525 26.14 19.33 -17.99
N PRO A 526 25.36 18.34 -17.55
CA PRO A 526 25.44 16.98 -18.06
C PRO A 526 25.05 16.86 -19.54
N PRO A 527 25.49 15.80 -20.24
CA PRO A 527 26.48 14.82 -19.79
C PRO A 527 27.93 15.33 -19.96
N ASN A 528 28.14 16.60 -20.34
CA ASN A 528 29.47 17.15 -20.62
C ASN A 528 30.29 17.36 -19.35
N ASP A 529 29.64 17.83 -18.29
CA ASP A 529 30.24 17.95 -16.97
C ASP A 529 29.82 16.76 -16.11
N GLU A 530 30.79 16.16 -15.42
CA GLU A 530 30.56 15.00 -14.56
C GLU A 530 29.80 15.43 -13.29
N MET A 531 28.70 14.73 -12.98
CA MET A 531 27.94 14.91 -11.75
C MET A 531 28.09 13.68 -10.87
N VAL A 532 28.50 13.89 -9.62
CA VAL A 532 28.54 12.85 -8.59
C VAL A 532 27.25 12.96 -7.76
N THR A 533 26.48 11.88 -7.77
CA THR A 533 25.09 11.81 -7.32
C THR A 533 24.87 10.47 -6.58
N SER A 534 23.80 10.33 -5.80
CA SER A 534 23.47 9.09 -5.06
C SER A 534 22.20 8.40 -5.56
N GLY A 535 21.40 9.12 -6.35
CA GLY A 535 20.04 8.74 -6.70
C GLY A 535 19.90 7.56 -7.66
N PRO A 536 18.64 7.11 -7.85
CA PRO A 536 18.30 5.96 -8.69
C PRO A 536 18.55 6.17 -10.20
N TYR A 537 18.71 7.43 -10.65
CA TYR A 537 18.97 7.73 -12.06
C TYR A 537 20.07 8.80 -12.23
N ASN A 538 20.66 8.82 -13.42
CA ASN A 538 21.67 9.79 -13.84
C ASN A 538 21.26 10.47 -15.15
N VAL A 539 21.63 11.73 -15.34
CA VAL A 539 21.39 12.44 -16.60
C VAL A 539 22.29 11.85 -17.69
N SER A 540 21.69 11.15 -18.66
CA SER A 540 22.41 10.54 -19.79
C SER A 540 22.49 11.47 -21.00
N GLU A 541 21.47 12.33 -21.18
CA GLU A 541 21.43 13.29 -22.29
C GLU A 541 20.62 14.53 -21.88
N TYR A 542 21.06 15.69 -22.36
CA TYR A 542 20.37 16.96 -22.17
C TYR A 542 20.47 17.79 -23.44
N VAL A 543 19.32 18.21 -23.95
CA VAL A 543 19.20 19.10 -25.10
C VAL A 543 18.37 20.31 -24.68
N ALA A 544 19.03 21.44 -24.51
CA ALA A 544 18.40 22.67 -24.01
C ALA A 544 17.16 23.06 -24.84
N GLY A 545 16.06 23.29 -24.14
CA GLY A 545 14.74 23.62 -24.69
C GLY A 545 14.03 22.45 -25.39
N GLU A 546 14.58 21.24 -25.40
CA GLU A 546 13.96 20.06 -26.04
C GLU A 546 13.66 18.95 -25.03
N PHE A 547 14.66 18.40 -24.33
CA PHE A 547 14.45 17.36 -23.32
C PHE A 547 15.64 17.13 -22.38
N THR A 548 15.34 16.50 -21.24
CA THR A 548 16.32 15.89 -20.34
C THR A 548 16.04 14.39 -20.21
N GLU A 549 17.03 13.56 -20.51
CA GLU A 549 16.96 12.09 -20.37
C GLU A 549 17.73 11.64 -19.12
N LEU A 550 17.05 10.86 -18.28
CA LEU A 550 17.62 10.12 -17.17
C LEU A 550 17.74 8.64 -17.52
N THR A 551 18.86 8.00 -17.19
CA THR A 551 19.07 6.54 -17.28
C THR A 551 19.30 5.95 -15.90
N TYR A 552 18.77 4.76 -15.66
CA TYR A 552 18.91 4.06 -14.38
C TYR A 552 20.37 3.93 -13.95
N ASN A 553 20.63 4.17 -12.66
CA ASN A 553 21.93 4.01 -12.04
C ASN A 553 22.14 2.53 -11.62
N PRO A 554 22.97 1.74 -12.33
CA PRO A 554 23.17 0.33 -12.01
C PRO A 554 23.90 0.09 -10.68
N SER A 555 24.49 1.14 -10.09
CA SER A 555 25.17 1.10 -8.80
C SER A 555 24.31 1.66 -7.66
N TYR A 556 23.02 1.92 -7.92
CA TYR A 556 22.09 2.35 -6.89
C TYR A 556 21.96 1.28 -5.78
N PHE A 557 21.89 1.74 -4.54
CA PHE A 557 22.03 0.87 -3.36
C PHE A 557 20.78 0.07 -3.02
N TYR A 558 19.63 0.43 -3.59
CA TYR A 558 18.51 -0.48 -3.70
C TYR A 558 18.57 -1.21 -5.04
N SER A 559 18.68 -2.53 -4.97
CA SER A 559 18.66 -3.40 -6.15
C SER A 559 17.35 -3.19 -6.90
N ARG A 560 17.41 -3.21 -8.25
CA ARG A 560 16.17 -3.28 -9.02
C ARG A 560 15.35 -4.47 -8.49
N PRO A 561 14.03 -4.30 -8.33
CA PRO A 561 13.17 -5.42 -8.04
C PRO A 561 13.41 -6.47 -9.10
N ASP A 562 13.81 -7.66 -8.69
CA ASP A 562 13.83 -8.83 -9.57
C ASP A 562 12.40 -9.10 -10.05
N TYR A 563 12.20 -10.00 -11.02
CA TYR A 563 10.87 -10.55 -11.25
C TYR A 563 10.22 -10.81 -9.88
N PRO A 564 8.94 -10.47 -9.65
CA PRO A 564 8.31 -10.89 -8.41
C PRO A 564 8.31 -12.42 -8.42
N SER A 565 9.35 -13.02 -7.83
CA SER A 565 9.12 -14.10 -6.91
C SER A 565 8.09 -13.53 -5.95
N GLY A 566 6.95 -14.20 -5.82
CA GLY A 566 6.01 -13.88 -4.76
C GLY A 566 6.72 -13.89 -3.38
N PRO A 567 5.99 -13.69 -2.28
CA PRO A 567 6.59 -13.78 -0.94
C PRO A 567 7.50 -15.01 -0.89
N THR A 568 8.81 -14.80 -0.66
CA THR A 568 9.75 -15.89 -0.50
C THR A 568 9.40 -16.54 0.82
N LEU A 569 8.52 -17.54 0.74
CA LEU A 569 8.17 -18.36 1.88
C LEU A 569 9.46 -19.02 2.39
N PRO A 570 9.56 -19.26 3.70
CA PRO A 570 10.65 -20.05 4.23
C PRO A 570 10.75 -21.36 3.47
N GLU A 571 11.91 -21.69 2.91
CA GLU A 571 12.10 -22.95 2.22
C GLU A 571 12.82 -23.93 3.15
N ILE A 572 12.28 -25.14 3.26
CA ILE A 572 13.00 -26.30 3.81
C ILE A 572 13.19 -27.27 2.66
N GLN A 573 14.44 -27.60 2.32
CA GLN A 573 14.71 -28.64 1.34
C GLN A 573 14.21 -29.99 1.90
N PRO A 574 13.34 -30.72 1.17
CA PRO A 574 12.76 -31.97 1.64
C PRO A 574 13.86 -32.96 2.01
N HIS A 575 13.79 -33.52 3.21
CA HIS A 575 14.77 -34.49 3.66
C HIS A 575 14.16 -35.90 3.63
N GLN A 576 14.91 -36.87 3.12
CA GLN A 576 14.44 -38.26 3.09
C GLN A 576 14.42 -38.86 4.50
N ASP A 577 13.50 -39.82 4.72
CA ASP A 577 13.46 -40.64 5.92
C ASP A 577 14.79 -41.35 6.17
N LEU A 578 15.20 -41.41 7.43
CA LEU A 578 16.49 -41.96 7.85
C LEU A 578 16.31 -43.30 8.55
N ILE A 579 17.13 -44.28 8.18
CA ILE A 579 17.28 -45.53 8.92
C ILE A 579 18.65 -45.53 9.59
N ILE A 580 18.68 -45.56 10.92
CA ILE A 580 19.91 -45.65 11.71
C ILE A 580 19.91 -46.94 12.55
N PHE A 581 21.10 -47.42 12.93
CA PHE A 581 21.22 -48.65 13.71
C PHE A 581 21.56 -48.34 15.17
N THR A 582 21.05 -49.15 16.10
CA THR A 582 21.33 -48.93 17.52
C THR A 582 22.84 -48.97 17.78
N GLY A 583 23.39 -47.91 18.41
CA GLY A 583 24.79 -47.86 18.83
C GLY A 583 25.78 -47.30 17.80
N THR A 584 25.31 -46.81 16.65
CA THR A 584 26.13 -45.96 15.76
C THR A 584 26.28 -44.55 16.35
N THR A 585 27.38 -43.89 16.02
CA THR A 585 27.69 -42.51 16.44
C THR A 585 28.04 -41.66 15.23
N GLY A 586 27.70 -40.37 15.24
CA GLY A 586 27.86 -39.43 14.14
C GLY A 586 26.63 -39.32 13.23
N ASN A 587 25.45 -39.73 13.70
CA ASN A 587 24.20 -39.60 12.93
C ASN A 587 23.56 -38.26 13.26
N GLU A 588 23.39 -37.42 12.24
CA GLU A 588 22.83 -36.07 12.36
C GLU A 588 21.78 -35.89 11.28
N LEU A 589 20.65 -35.29 11.65
CA LEU A 589 19.64 -34.83 10.72
C LEU A 589 19.94 -33.37 10.37
N VAL A 590 20.03 -33.07 9.08
CA VAL A 590 20.44 -31.76 8.58
C VAL A 590 19.39 -31.25 7.61
N TRP A 591 18.60 -30.28 8.04
CA TRP A 591 17.75 -29.55 7.11
C TRP A 591 18.51 -28.39 6.51
N SER A 592 18.52 -28.30 5.18
CA SER A 592 18.94 -27.07 4.50
C SER A 592 17.73 -26.17 4.38
N THR A 593 17.80 -25.00 4.98
CA THR A 593 16.72 -24.02 4.95
C THR A 593 17.24 -22.70 4.42
N SER A 594 16.37 -21.94 3.77
CA SER A 594 16.68 -20.64 3.19
C SER A 594 15.46 -19.74 3.29
N ASP A 595 15.69 -18.48 3.58
CA ASP A 595 14.68 -17.42 3.66
C ASP A 595 15.43 -16.08 3.71
N ASP A 596 14.79 -15.03 3.21
CA ASP A 596 15.38 -13.68 3.13
C ASP A 596 15.22 -12.90 4.45
N ASN A 597 14.23 -13.25 5.29
CA ASN A 597 13.89 -12.64 6.58
C ASN A 597 13.75 -13.66 7.74
N PRO A 598 14.73 -14.54 7.98
CA PRO A 598 14.61 -15.64 8.94
C PRO A 598 14.48 -15.15 10.40
N GLU A 599 13.54 -15.72 11.17
CA GLU A 599 13.31 -15.35 12.59
C GLU A 599 13.64 -16.50 13.55
N TYR A 600 12.91 -17.62 13.46
CA TYR A 600 12.88 -18.66 14.49
C TYR A 600 12.64 -20.05 13.92
N TYR A 601 13.14 -21.09 14.59
CA TYR A 601 12.83 -22.48 14.27
C TYR A 601 12.45 -23.31 15.50
N SER A 602 11.62 -24.32 15.30
CA SER A 602 11.26 -25.35 16.27
C SER A 602 11.35 -26.73 15.63
N VAL A 603 12.15 -27.62 16.22
CA VAL A 603 12.16 -29.05 15.90
C VAL A 603 11.34 -29.79 16.93
N TYR A 604 10.38 -30.58 16.46
CA TYR A 604 9.55 -31.47 17.24
C TYR A 604 10.03 -32.91 17.09
N LYS A 605 9.94 -33.70 18.15
CA LYS A 605 10.05 -35.16 18.11
C LYS A 605 8.77 -35.78 18.62
N ASN A 606 8.07 -36.54 17.77
CA ASN A 606 6.75 -37.11 18.04
C ASN A 606 5.75 -36.06 18.58
N GLY A 607 5.75 -34.86 17.98
CA GLY A 607 4.86 -33.75 18.34
C GLY A 607 5.23 -32.97 19.62
N THR A 608 6.38 -33.25 20.25
CA THR A 608 6.89 -32.47 21.40
C THR A 608 8.15 -31.71 21.01
N ILE A 609 8.29 -30.43 21.39
CA ILE A 609 9.48 -29.63 21.10
C ILE A 609 10.73 -30.33 21.64
N TYR A 610 11.66 -30.63 20.73
CA TYR A 610 12.93 -31.27 20.99
C TYR A 610 14.08 -30.25 21.02
N GLN A 611 14.05 -29.25 20.11
CA GLN A 611 15.03 -28.17 20.00
C GLN A 611 14.35 -26.94 19.38
N SER A 612 14.74 -25.72 19.76
CA SER A 612 14.26 -24.49 19.13
C SER A 612 15.24 -23.34 19.35
N GLY A 613 15.18 -22.29 18.51
CA GLY A 613 16.07 -21.14 18.61
C GLY A 613 15.90 -20.15 17.46
N SER A 614 16.64 -19.03 17.53
CA SER A 614 16.70 -18.08 16.42
C SER A 614 17.30 -18.73 15.18
N TRP A 615 16.74 -18.41 14.03
CA TRP A 615 17.16 -18.92 12.73
C TRP A 615 17.69 -17.76 11.87
N SER A 616 18.72 -18.01 11.06
CA SER A 616 19.38 -16.98 10.26
C SER A 616 19.53 -17.40 8.78
N GLY A 617 18.62 -18.23 8.27
CA GLY A 617 18.56 -18.59 6.85
C GLY A 617 19.56 -19.65 6.38
N GLY A 618 20.05 -20.51 7.29
CA GLY A 618 20.98 -21.60 6.96
C GLY A 618 20.62 -22.92 7.65
N SER A 619 21.44 -23.96 7.42
CA SER A 619 21.12 -25.33 7.83
C SER A 619 20.90 -25.52 9.34
N ILE A 620 19.89 -26.33 9.68
CA ILE A 620 19.54 -26.70 11.05
C ILE A 620 19.94 -28.16 11.29
N PHE A 621 20.72 -28.37 12.35
CA PHE A 621 21.32 -29.65 12.71
C PHE A 621 20.68 -30.23 13.96
N VAL A 622 20.37 -31.53 13.92
CA VAL A 622 19.81 -32.29 15.04
C VAL A 622 20.58 -33.58 15.24
N ASP A 623 21.23 -33.71 16.39
CA ASP A 623 21.89 -34.96 16.80
C ASP A 623 20.84 -36.03 17.08
N ILE A 624 20.92 -37.15 16.33
CA ILE A 624 20.00 -38.29 16.45
C ILE A 624 20.71 -39.55 16.98
N ASP A 625 21.92 -39.42 17.50
CA ASP A 625 22.61 -40.52 18.17
C ASP A 625 21.93 -40.94 19.48
N GLY A 626 22.04 -42.23 19.80
CA GLY A 626 21.56 -42.77 21.07
C GLY A 626 20.03 -42.88 21.20
N LEU A 627 19.28 -42.67 20.10
CA LEU A 627 17.85 -42.97 20.06
C LEU A 627 17.60 -44.48 20.32
N PRO A 628 16.62 -44.85 21.16
CA PRO A 628 16.21 -46.25 21.34
C PRO A 628 15.63 -46.87 20.07
N LEU A 629 15.46 -48.19 20.04
CA LEU A 629 14.75 -48.89 18.97
C LEU A 629 13.33 -48.32 18.79
N GLY A 630 12.96 -48.01 17.55
CA GLY A 630 11.64 -47.51 17.22
C GLY A 630 11.66 -46.48 16.10
N THR A 631 10.47 -46.00 15.76
CA THR A 631 10.26 -44.98 14.74
C THR A 631 9.98 -43.65 15.42
N TYR A 632 10.71 -42.61 15.03
CA TYR A 632 10.59 -41.26 15.55
C TYR A 632 10.24 -40.34 14.39
N ASN A 633 9.16 -39.60 14.53
CA ASN A 633 8.83 -38.50 13.65
C ASN A 633 9.55 -37.26 14.18
N PHE A 634 10.45 -36.71 13.38
CA PHE A 634 11.02 -35.40 13.61
C PHE A 634 10.40 -34.40 12.66
N THR A 635 9.93 -33.28 13.18
CA THR A 635 9.35 -32.20 12.36
C THR A 635 10.12 -30.92 12.57
N LEU A 636 10.66 -30.32 11.52
CA LEU A 636 11.19 -28.96 11.57
C LEU A 636 10.08 -27.99 11.18
N GLU A 637 9.93 -26.92 11.94
CA GLU A 637 9.13 -25.74 11.60
C GLU A 637 10.05 -24.52 11.65
N VAL A 638 10.07 -23.72 10.60
CA VAL A 638 10.76 -22.43 10.54
C VAL A 638 9.74 -21.31 10.33
N ARG A 639 10.03 -20.13 10.86
CA ARG A 639 9.23 -18.92 10.77
C ARG A 639 10.12 -17.75 10.36
N ASP A 640 9.65 -16.92 9.44
CA ASP A 640 10.27 -15.65 9.07
C ASP A 640 9.71 -14.48 9.90
N LEU A 641 10.34 -13.31 9.78
CA LEU A 641 9.90 -12.07 10.43
C LEU A 641 8.57 -11.56 9.86
N ASP A 642 8.25 -11.95 8.64
CA ASP A 642 7.00 -11.61 7.93
C ASP A 642 5.81 -12.46 8.42
N GLY A 643 6.07 -13.47 9.25
CA GLY A 643 5.07 -14.32 9.90
C GLY A 643 4.68 -15.59 9.12
N HIS A 644 5.31 -15.85 7.96
CA HIS A 644 5.16 -17.10 7.23
C HIS A 644 5.90 -18.24 7.92
N THR A 645 5.44 -19.47 7.66
CA THR A 645 6.05 -20.67 8.22
C THR A 645 6.22 -21.73 7.17
N ALA A 646 7.27 -22.53 7.30
CA ALA A 646 7.43 -23.76 6.54
C ALA A 646 7.77 -24.92 7.45
N ARG A 647 7.35 -26.12 7.04
CA ARG A 647 7.39 -27.31 7.87
C ARG A 647 7.80 -28.52 7.04
N ASP A 648 8.74 -29.30 7.56
CA ASP A 648 9.18 -30.57 6.96
C ASP A 648 9.21 -31.68 8.00
N GLU A 649 8.81 -32.89 7.61
CA GLU A 649 8.71 -34.06 8.47
C GLU A 649 9.62 -35.18 7.97
N VAL A 650 10.46 -35.70 8.87
CA VAL A 650 11.40 -36.79 8.60
C VAL A 650 11.18 -37.91 9.60
N ILE A 651 10.96 -39.11 9.09
CA ILE A 651 10.85 -40.31 9.90
C ILE A 651 12.25 -40.93 10.09
N VAL A 652 12.69 -40.98 11.35
CA VAL A 652 13.92 -41.67 11.76
C VAL A 652 13.55 -43.03 12.34
N THR A 653 13.87 -44.11 11.64
CA THR A 653 13.67 -45.48 12.12
C THR A 653 14.97 -46.06 12.65
N VAL A 654 15.00 -46.38 13.94
CA VAL A 654 16.13 -47.00 14.61
C VAL A 654 15.94 -48.52 14.65
N LEU A 655 16.77 -49.24 13.89
CA LEU A 655 16.72 -50.70 13.76
C LEU A 655 17.85 -51.38 14.52
N GLU A 656 17.62 -52.64 14.93
CA GLU A 656 18.59 -53.47 15.63
C GLU A 656 19.68 -54.01 14.68
N SER A 657 19.31 -54.23 13.41
CA SER A 657 20.16 -54.54 12.23
C SER A 657 19.28 -54.70 10.98
N LEU A 658 19.87 -54.69 9.77
CA LEU A 658 19.16 -54.87 8.50
C LEU A 658 18.41 -56.22 8.40
N PRO A 659 17.14 -56.26 7.94
CA PRO A 659 16.55 -57.45 7.35
C PRO A 659 16.98 -57.60 5.87
N PRO A 660 17.16 -58.82 5.33
CA PRO A 660 17.63 -59.01 3.96
C PRO A 660 16.49 -58.93 2.95
N VAL A 661 16.70 -58.17 1.87
CA VAL A 661 16.05 -58.40 0.57
C VAL A 661 17.19 -58.73 -0.39
N GLU A 662 17.31 -60.00 -0.80
CA GLU A 662 18.29 -60.42 -1.80
C GLU A 662 17.82 -59.96 -3.19
N HIS A 663 18.37 -58.86 -3.70
CA HIS A 663 18.36 -58.56 -5.12
C HIS A 663 19.31 -59.54 -5.82
N SER A 664 18.87 -60.12 -6.94
CA SER A 664 19.77 -60.94 -7.72
C SER A 664 20.69 -60.07 -8.56
N ASN A 665 21.98 -60.11 -8.23
CA ASN A 665 23.05 -59.53 -9.02
C ASN A 665 23.43 -60.39 -10.24
N LYS A 666 22.65 -61.44 -10.55
CA LYS A 666 22.93 -62.35 -11.66
C LYS A 666 22.45 -61.80 -12.99
N ILE A 667 23.34 -61.72 -13.97
CA ILE A 667 23.05 -61.35 -15.36
C ILE A 667 23.40 -62.50 -16.31
N VAL A 668 22.47 -62.85 -17.19
CA VAL A 668 22.66 -63.91 -18.19
C VAL A 668 22.98 -63.28 -19.53
N LEU A 669 24.09 -63.71 -20.15
CA LEU A 669 24.47 -63.33 -21.51
C LEU A 669 24.25 -64.53 -22.44
N ASP A 670 23.45 -64.37 -23.49
CA ASP A 670 23.25 -65.41 -24.49
C ASP A 670 24.53 -65.64 -25.32
N TYR A 671 25.07 -66.86 -25.27
CA TYR A 671 26.21 -67.27 -26.08
C TYR A 671 25.81 -68.27 -27.18
N SER A 672 24.61 -68.86 -27.09
CA SER A 672 24.24 -70.03 -27.90
C SER A 672 23.80 -69.66 -29.31
N HIS A 673 23.36 -68.42 -29.52
CA HIS A 673 22.83 -67.95 -30.80
C HIS A 673 23.74 -66.93 -31.52
N GLY A 674 24.86 -66.52 -30.90
CA GLY A 674 25.82 -65.53 -31.42
C GLY A 674 26.75 -65.99 -32.56
N GLN A 675 27.57 -65.07 -33.08
CA GLN A 675 28.42 -65.25 -34.27
C GLN A 675 29.58 -66.27 -34.13
N GLU A 676 30.14 -66.52 -32.93
CA GLU A 676 31.31 -67.39 -32.75
C GLU A 676 31.06 -68.68 -31.95
N ASN A 677 31.23 -69.84 -32.60
CA ASN A 677 30.87 -71.14 -32.03
C ASN A 677 32.02 -71.89 -31.33
N THR A 678 33.11 -71.26 -30.84
CA THR A 678 34.13 -72.06 -30.10
C THR A 678 34.93 -71.45 -28.93
N ASN A 679 35.01 -70.13 -28.67
CA ASN A 679 35.60 -69.56 -27.44
C ASN A 679 35.19 -68.08 -27.23
N LEU A 680 35.29 -67.55 -26.00
CA LEU A 680 35.11 -66.11 -25.73
C LEU A 680 36.32 -65.33 -26.27
N GLY A 681 36.08 -64.16 -26.87
CA GLY A 681 37.12 -63.23 -27.30
C GLY A 681 37.69 -62.37 -26.15
N ASP A 682 38.80 -61.69 -26.38
CA ASP A 682 39.42 -60.79 -25.38
C ASP A 682 38.44 -59.68 -24.92
N THR A 683 37.56 -59.20 -25.80
CA THR A 683 36.54 -58.19 -25.49
C THR A 683 35.42 -58.72 -24.59
N ASP A 684 35.00 -59.97 -24.78
CA ASP A 684 33.95 -60.59 -23.96
C ASP A 684 34.44 -60.81 -22.53
N TYR A 685 35.71 -61.21 -22.35
CA TYR A 685 36.34 -61.33 -21.03
C TYR A 685 36.46 -59.98 -20.32
N GLN A 686 36.71 -58.90 -21.06
CA GLN A 686 36.79 -57.56 -20.50
C GLN A 686 35.42 -57.07 -20.03
N LEU A 687 34.36 -57.34 -20.81
CA LEU A 687 32.98 -57.04 -20.40
C LEU A 687 32.59 -57.80 -19.13
N GLU A 688 32.90 -59.11 -19.07
CA GLU A 688 32.66 -59.93 -17.87
C GLU A 688 33.39 -59.37 -16.64
N ALA A 689 34.66 -58.97 -16.78
CA ALA A 689 35.45 -58.38 -15.70
C ALA A 689 34.87 -57.04 -15.21
N ASN A 690 34.40 -56.19 -16.14
CA ASN A 690 33.81 -54.90 -15.82
C ASN A 690 32.48 -55.05 -15.08
N LEU A 691 31.57 -55.90 -15.57
CA LEU A 691 30.31 -56.18 -14.89
C LEU A 691 30.53 -56.83 -13.51
N SER A 692 31.51 -57.72 -13.39
CA SER A 692 31.91 -58.30 -12.09
C SER A 692 32.42 -57.22 -11.12
N SER A 693 33.12 -56.19 -11.62
CA SER A 693 33.60 -55.08 -10.79
C SER A 693 32.48 -54.18 -10.26
N LEU A 694 31.36 -54.13 -10.99
CA LEU A 694 30.12 -53.47 -10.57
C LEU A 694 29.28 -54.35 -9.62
N GLY A 695 29.74 -55.57 -9.32
CA GLY A 695 29.10 -56.48 -8.38
C GLY A 695 28.16 -57.50 -9.00
N TYR A 696 28.10 -57.61 -10.33
CA TYR A 696 27.23 -58.56 -11.02
C TYR A 696 27.88 -59.95 -11.22
N GLU A 697 27.09 -61.01 -11.06
CA GLU A 697 27.46 -62.38 -11.42
C GLU A 697 27.08 -62.63 -12.89
N VAL A 698 28.08 -62.73 -13.78
CA VAL A 698 27.86 -62.93 -15.21
C VAL A 698 27.79 -64.41 -15.56
N ILE A 699 26.71 -64.83 -16.23
CA ILE A 699 26.48 -66.21 -16.65
C ILE A 699 26.33 -66.28 -18.17
N TRP A 700 27.26 -66.95 -18.82
CA TRP A 700 27.19 -67.23 -20.26
C TRP A 700 26.30 -68.44 -20.57
N ALA A 701 25.15 -68.23 -21.21
CA ALA A 701 24.22 -69.29 -21.60
C ALA A 701 24.74 -70.04 -22.86
N ARG A 702 25.57 -71.06 -22.65
CA ARG A 702 26.24 -71.85 -23.72
C ARG A 702 25.42 -73.02 -24.30
N GLY A 703 24.23 -73.30 -23.76
CA GLY A 703 23.39 -74.44 -24.14
C GLY A 703 21.94 -74.09 -24.46
N GLY A 704 21.67 -72.82 -24.81
CA GLY A 704 20.34 -72.23 -25.00
C GLY A 704 19.78 -71.58 -23.74
N ILE A 705 18.72 -70.80 -23.91
CA ILE A 705 18.02 -70.08 -22.83
C ILE A 705 16.89 -70.93 -22.28
N ASN A 706 16.75 -71.08 -20.97
CA ASN A 706 15.66 -71.87 -20.39
C ASN A 706 15.32 -71.38 -18.98
N GLU A 707 14.18 -71.83 -18.44
CA GLU A 707 13.71 -71.42 -17.11
C GLU A 707 14.76 -71.65 -16.00
N SER A 708 15.60 -72.68 -16.11
CA SER A 708 16.60 -72.99 -15.08
C SER A 708 17.82 -72.06 -15.10
N ILE A 709 18.20 -71.52 -16.26
CA ILE A 709 19.32 -70.56 -16.32
C ILE A 709 18.86 -69.15 -15.97
N LEU A 710 17.58 -68.84 -16.17
CA LEU A 710 16.93 -67.57 -15.87
C LEU A 710 16.30 -67.48 -14.46
N SER A 711 16.17 -68.58 -13.72
CA SER A 711 15.33 -68.68 -12.50
C SER A 711 15.56 -67.62 -11.42
N ASP A 712 16.78 -67.13 -11.34
CA ASP A 712 17.32 -66.18 -10.37
C ASP A 712 18.08 -65.06 -11.11
N ALA A 713 17.92 -64.90 -12.42
CA ALA A 713 18.58 -63.83 -13.16
C ALA A 713 17.80 -62.52 -12.99
N GLY A 714 18.48 -61.44 -12.58
CA GLY A 714 17.93 -60.08 -12.57
C GLY A 714 17.93 -59.44 -13.97
N GLY A 715 18.85 -59.87 -14.84
CA GLY A 715 18.92 -59.39 -16.22
C GLY A 715 19.33 -60.43 -17.26
N LEU A 716 18.97 -60.16 -18.51
CA LEU A 716 19.28 -60.98 -19.70
C LEU A 716 19.73 -60.05 -20.84
N VAL A 717 20.85 -60.36 -21.47
CA VAL A 717 21.34 -59.65 -22.67
C VAL A 717 21.41 -60.66 -23.81
N LEU A 718 20.76 -60.33 -24.93
CA LEU A 718 20.69 -61.14 -26.13
C LEU A 718 21.51 -60.48 -27.24
N SER A 719 22.54 -61.18 -27.70
CA SER A 719 23.38 -60.81 -28.84
C SER A 719 22.70 -61.14 -30.17
N SER A 720 23.28 -60.66 -31.27
CA SER A 720 22.83 -60.93 -32.64
C SER A 720 22.73 -62.43 -32.96
N ILE A 721 21.85 -62.78 -33.90
CA ILE A 721 21.70 -64.17 -34.37
C ILE A 721 22.22 -64.30 -35.79
N TYR A 722 23.13 -65.24 -36.02
CA TYR A 722 23.63 -65.53 -37.36
C TYR A 722 23.07 -66.84 -37.95
N GLY A 723 22.37 -66.75 -39.09
CA GLY A 723 21.94 -67.89 -39.91
C GLY A 723 20.51 -68.43 -39.62
N ALA A 724 19.79 -68.82 -40.67
CA ALA A 724 18.37 -69.21 -40.64
C ALA A 724 18.01 -70.45 -39.77
N ILE A 725 19.00 -71.16 -39.21
CA ILE A 725 18.81 -72.36 -38.37
C ILE A 725 19.15 -72.14 -36.89
N ASN A 726 19.63 -70.94 -36.52
CA ASN A 726 20.09 -70.60 -35.16
C ASN A 726 19.12 -69.66 -34.41
N GLY A 727 17.85 -69.61 -34.81
CA GLY A 727 16.84 -68.82 -34.09
C GLY A 727 16.41 -69.46 -32.76
N PHE A 728 15.85 -68.64 -31.87
CA PHE A 728 15.28 -69.10 -30.61
C PHE A 728 14.15 -70.11 -30.84
N THR A 729 14.19 -71.23 -30.15
CA THR A 729 13.07 -72.19 -30.17
C THR A 729 11.88 -71.65 -29.39
N ASN A 730 10.65 -72.13 -29.68
CA ASN A 730 9.45 -71.72 -28.94
C ASN A 730 9.60 -71.89 -27.41
N SER A 731 10.32 -72.91 -26.96
CA SER A 731 10.57 -73.13 -25.52
C SER A 731 11.47 -72.05 -24.91
N GLU A 732 12.41 -71.50 -25.69
CA GLU A 732 13.29 -70.42 -25.25
C GLU A 732 12.53 -69.10 -25.22
N LEU A 733 11.73 -68.82 -26.25
CA LEU A 733 10.85 -67.64 -26.30
C LEU A 733 9.89 -67.62 -25.11
N THR A 734 9.20 -68.74 -24.83
CA THR A 734 8.33 -68.85 -23.65
C THR A 734 9.11 -68.72 -22.34
N ALA A 735 10.35 -69.21 -22.25
CA ALA A 735 11.16 -69.04 -21.04
C ALA A 735 11.55 -67.58 -20.82
N ILE A 736 11.87 -66.83 -21.88
CA ILE A 736 12.18 -65.40 -21.83
C ILE A 736 10.93 -64.61 -21.45
N GLU A 737 9.80 -64.84 -22.11
CA GLU A 737 8.51 -64.21 -21.83
C GLU A 737 8.09 -64.44 -20.38
N ASN A 738 8.04 -65.70 -19.93
CA ASN A 738 7.67 -66.03 -18.56
C ASN A 738 8.63 -65.47 -17.51
N TRP A 739 9.92 -65.34 -17.84
CA TRP A 739 10.91 -64.77 -16.93
C TRP A 739 10.74 -63.26 -16.82
N PHE A 740 10.58 -62.55 -17.93
CA PHE A 740 10.41 -61.11 -17.94
C PHE A 740 9.10 -60.68 -17.26
N MET A 741 8.01 -61.42 -17.52
CA MET A 741 6.69 -61.23 -16.90
C MET A 741 6.62 -61.55 -15.39
N GLN A 742 7.73 -61.95 -14.76
CA GLN A 742 7.82 -61.99 -13.29
C GLN A 742 7.96 -60.59 -12.69
N GLY A 743 8.10 -59.58 -13.54
CA GLY A 743 8.32 -58.20 -13.20
C GLY A 743 9.73 -57.94 -12.68
N ASN A 744 10.11 -56.67 -12.67
CA ASN A 744 11.40 -56.22 -12.14
C ASN A 744 12.60 -56.93 -12.80
N ARG A 745 12.63 -56.95 -14.14
CA ARG A 745 13.69 -57.58 -14.95
C ARG A 745 14.29 -56.61 -15.97
N PHE A 746 15.58 -56.76 -16.21
CA PHE A 746 16.31 -56.01 -17.24
C PHE A 746 16.55 -56.88 -18.48
N LEU A 747 16.12 -56.45 -19.65
CA LEU A 747 16.34 -57.16 -20.92
C LEU A 747 17.04 -56.26 -21.93
N TRP A 748 18.11 -56.74 -22.57
CA TRP A 748 18.71 -56.08 -23.73
C TRP A 748 18.57 -56.97 -24.95
N VAL A 749 17.95 -56.46 -26.02
CA VAL A 749 17.83 -57.14 -27.31
C VAL A 749 18.57 -56.34 -28.40
N ALA A 750 19.54 -56.97 -29.05
CA ALA A 750 20.36 -56.31 -30.06
C ALA A 750 20.13 -56.88 -31.47
N PHE A 751 20.12 -55.99 -32.46
CA PHE A 751 20.13 -56.30 -33.89
C PHE A 751 21.58 -56.23 -34.42
N ASP A 752 21.83 -56.83 -35.58
CA ASP A 752 23.13 -56.81 -36.28
C ASP A 752 22.85 -57.16 -37.75
N ASN A 753 22.91 -56.16 -38.63
CA ASN A 753 22.33 -56.24 -39.98
C ASN A 753 23.34 -55.91 -41.09
N ASP A 754 24.58 -56.41 -40.98
CA ASP A 754 25.69 -56.14 -41.90
C ASP A 754 25.78 -57.04 -43.15
N PHE A 755 24.87 -58.02 -43.34
CA PHE A 755 24.90 -58.95 -44.49
C PHE A 755 23.52 -59.23 -45.11
N GLY A 756 23.46 -59.33 -46.45
CA GLY A 756 22.26 -59.72 -47.20
C GLY A 756 21.79 -61.13 -46.87
N ASP A 757 20.89 -61.22 -45.89
CA ASP A 757 19.97 -62.31 -45.49
C ASP A 757 19.10 -61.79 -44.30
N THR A 758 18.69 -60.51 -44.36
CA THR A 758 18.23 -59.66 -43.22
C THR A 758 16.89 -60.09 -42.61
N GLN A 759 16.07 -60.84 -43.35
CA GLN A 759 14.72 -61.23 -42.94
C GLN A 759 14.70 -62.11 -41.67
N TYR A 760 15.74 -62.92 -41.44
CA TYR A 760 15.76 -63.88 -40.33
C TYR A 760 16.20 -63.24 -39.00
N ILE A 761 17.14 -62.30 -39.05
CA ILE A 761 17.68 -61.62 -37.86
C ILE A 761 16.60 -60.71 -37.27
N HIS A 762 15.95 -59.94 -38.14
CA HIS A 762 14.86 -59.04 -37.77
C HIS A 762 13.66 -59.79 -37.19
N GLY A 763 13.25 -60.89 -37.81
CA GLY A 763 12.10 -61.68 -37.36
C GLY A 763 12.27 -62.28 -35.97
N ASN A 764 13.45 -62.79 -35.63
CA ASN A 764 13.70 -63.42 -34.32
C ASN A 764 13.71 -62.39 -33.18
N MET A 765 14.42 -61.28 -33.35
CA MET A 765 14.50 -60.23 -32.32
C MET A 765 13.17 -59.51 -32.14
N THR A 766 12.46 -59.24 -33.26
CA THR A 766 11.11 -58.66 -33.22
C THR A 766 10.14 -59.56 -32.46
N THR A 767 10.24 -60.90 -32.64
CA THR A 767 9.37 -61.86 -31.92
C THR A 767 9.60 -61.79 -30.40
N ILE A 768 10.85 -61.63 -29.95
CA ILE A 768 11.15 -61.47 -28.52
C ILE A 768 10.55 -60.17 -27.99
N LEU A 769 10.86 -59.04 -28.64
CA LEU A 769 10.38 -57.71 -28.24
C LEU A 769 8.84 -57.62 -28.23
N GLU A 770 8.18 -58.23 -29.21
CA GLU A 770 6.71 -58.35 -29.26
C GLU A 770 6.18 -59.18 -28.08
N SER A 771 6.82 -60.32 -27.78
CA SER A 771 6.36 -61.22 -26.69
C SER A 771 6.46 -60.58 -25.30
N VAL A 772 7.43 -59.70 -25.08
CA VAL A 772 7.58 -58.98 -23.80
C VAL A 772 6.84 -57.65 -23.78
N GLY A 773 6.26 -57.21 -24.89
CA GLY A 773 5.45 -56.00 -24.98
C GLY A 773 6.22 -54.69 -25.16
N SER A 774 7.37 -54.70 -25.84
CA SER A 774 8.17 -53.49 -26.09
C SER A 774 7.51 -52.55 -27.11
N HIS A 775 7.87 -51.27 -27.02
CA HIS A 775 7.47 -50.22 -27.96
C HIS A 775 8.57 -49.86 -28.96
N VAL A 776 9.74 -50.50 -28.92
CA VAL A 776 10.87 -50.19 -29.82
C VAL A 776 11.37 -51.42 -30.56
N TYR A 777 11.68 -51.24 -31.85
CA TYR A 777 12.09 -52.30 -32.76
C TYR A 777 13.18 -51.80 -33.71
N GLY A 778 14.05 -52.68 -34.20
CA GLY A 778 15.04 -52.33 -35.24
C GLY A 778 14.41 -52.24 -36.62
N GLU A 779 14.92 -51.41 -37.52
CA GLU A 779 14.53 -51.42 -38.93
C GLU A 779 15.15 -52.64 -39.65
N PRO A 780 14.48 -53.25 -40.64
CA PRO A 780 15.02 -54.34 -41.44
C PRO A 780 16.00 -53.82 -42.51
N THR A 781 16.90 -52.89 -42.15
CA THR A 781 17.83 -52.21 -43.07
C THR A 781 19.25 -52.14 -42.50
N ALA A 782 20.23 -51.80 -43.34
CA ALA A 782 21.59 -51.46 -42.89
C ALA A 782 21.82 -49.95 -42.94
N ILE A 783 22.78 -49.45 -42.17
CA ILE A 783 23.23 -48.06 -42.17
C ILE A 783 24.67 -47.97 -42.67
N GLU A 784 24.91 -47.10 -43.65
CA GLU A 784 26.27 -46.67 -44.00
C GLU A 784 26.48 -45.21 -43.58
N ASP A 785 27.56 -44.93 -42.84
CA ASP A 785 27.90 -43.57 -42.42
C ASP A 785 29.26 -43.15 -43.02
N PRO A 786 29.28 -42.30 -44.05
CA PRO A 786 30.53 -41.85 -44.68
C PRO A 786 31.35 -40.87 -43.82
N GLU A 787 30.76 -40.27 -42.78
CA GLU A 787 31.41 -39.27 -41.93
C GLU A 787 31.90 -39.84 -40.61
N SER A 788 31.04 -40.56 -39.90
CA SER A 788 31.36 -41.19 -38.61
C SER A 788 31.53 -42.70 -38.79
N ASN A 789 32.76 -43.11 -39.08
CA ASN A 789 33.09 -44.52 -39.31
C ASN A 789 34.53 -44.91 -38.97
N ALA A 790 34.76 -46.22 -38.85
CA ALA A 790 36.07 -46.82 -38.70
C ALA A 790 36.68 -47.23 -40.06
N ALA A 791 37.17 -46.24 -40.80
CA ALA A 791 37.88 -46.34 -42.08
C ALA A 791 37.04 -46.75 -43.32
N ALA A 792 35.76 -47.05 -43.17
CA ALA A 792 34.83 -47.33 -44.27
C ALA A 792 33.38 -47.11 -43.83
N ALA A 793 32.51 -46.64 -44.73
CA ALA A 793 31.15 -46.19 -44.39
C ALA A 793 30.27 -47.27 -43.73
N TYR A 794 30.39 -48.53 -44.12
CA TYR A 794 29.67 -49.66 -43.51
C TYR A 794 30.15 -50.03 -42.09
N ARG A 795 31.18 -49.36 -41.56
CA ARG A 795 31.71 -49.53 -40.20
C ARG A 795 31.30 -48.33 -39.37
N ALA A 796 30.00 -48.10 -39.29
CA ALA A 796 29.43 -46.90 -38.71
C ALA A 796 29.80 -46.77 -37.22
N VAL A 797 30.04 -45.53 -36.79
CA VAL A 797 30.30 -45.17 -35.41
C VAL A 797 29.22 -44.19 -35.00
N ALA A 798 28.37 -44.57 -34.05
CA ALA A 798 27.43 -43.64 -33.45
C ALA A 798 28.22 -42.66 -32.58
N ASN A 799 28.19 -41.38 -32.94
CA ASN A 799 29.02 -40.33 -32.33
C ASN A 799 28.21 -39.17 -31.73
N ILE A 800 26.88 -39.34 -31.64
CA ILE A 800 25.97 -38.39 -31.03
C ILE A 800 25.24 -39.10 -29.89
N THR A 801 25.26 -38.51 -28.70
CA THR A 801 24.59 -39.02 -27.50
C THR A 801 23.34 -38.20 -27.17
N SER A 802 22.46 -38.78 -26.35
CA SER A 802 21.26 -38.10 -25.85
C SER A 802 21.59 -36.96 -24.88
N ASN A 803 20.75 -35.91 -24.89
CA ASN A 803 20.78 -34.82 -23.89
C ASN A 803 19.66 -34.95 -22.85
N ASP A 804 18.90 -36.05 -22.86
CA ASP A 804 17.82 -36.27 -21.90
C ASP A 804 18.39 -36.61 -20.52
N ALA A 805 17.97 -35.84 -19.51
CA ALA A 805 18.46 -35.95 -18.14
C ALA A 805 18.17 -37.33 -17.51
N VAL A 806 17.16 -38.06 -17.98
CA VAL A 806 16.82 -39.40 -17.48
C VAL A 806 17.93 -40.41 -17.78
N VAL A 807 18.59 -40.26 -18.93
CA VAL A 807 19.61 -41.21 -19.42
C VAL A 807 21.01 -40.62 -19.45
N SER A 808 21.22 -39.45 -18.84
CA SER A 808 22.52 -38.76 -18.86
C SER A 808 23.63 -39.60 -18.21
N GLU A 809 23.30 -40.43 -17.21
CA GLU A 809 24.27 -41.33 -16.57
C GLU A 809 24.64 -42.55 -17.44
N ILE A 810 23.86 -42.87 -18.48
CA ILE A 810 24.13 -43.98 -19.41
C ILE A 810 25.12 -43.56 -20.50
N VAL A 811 25.08 -42.29 -20.89
CA VAL A 811 25.90 -41.73 -21.96
C VAL A 811 27.06 -40.89 -21.44
N GLU A 812 27.32 -40.95 -20.12
CA GLU A 812 28.40 -40.22 -19.49
C GLU A 812 29.75 -40.79 -19.94
N ASN A 813 30.63 -39.92 -20.44
CA ASN A 813 31.92 -40.31 -21.01
C ASN A 813 31.78 -41.30 -22.18
N VAL A 814 30.70 -41.19 -22.95
CA VAL A 814 30.48 -41.89 -24.22
C VAL A 814 30.54 -40.87 -25.34
N SER A 815 31.42 -41.06 -26.32
CA SER A 815 31.53 -40.16 -27.47
C SER A 815 31.55 -40.88 -28.80
N ASN A 816 32.12 -42.08 -28.88
CA ASN A 816 32.14 -42.87 -30.12
C ASN A 816 31.86 -44.35 -29.84
N VAL A 817 30.75 -44.88 -30.36
CA VAL A 817 30.38 -46.29 -30.19
C VAL A 817 30.32 -46.99 -31.54
N LEU A 818 31.05 -48.09 -31.68
CA LEU A 818 31.06 -48.86 -32.92
C LEU A 818 29.73 -49.59 -33.10
N MET A 819 29.06 -49.31 -34.20
CA MET A 819 27.87 -50.02 -34.65
C MET A 819 28.31 -50.89 -35.84
N HIS A 820 28.92 -52.05 -35.57
CA HIS A 820 29.52 -52.87 -36.62
C HIS A 820 28.49 -53.55 -37.53
N GLY A 821 27.31 -53.84 -36.97
CA GLY A 821 26.14 -54.42 -37.59
C GLY A 821 25.01 -53.44 -37.90
N PRO A 822 25.27 -52.23 -38.39
CA PRO A 822 24.46 -51.09 -38.02
C PRO A 822 23.06 -51.13 -38.67
N THR A 823 22.02 -51.17 -37.83
CA THR A 823 20.66 -50.74 -38.18
C THR A 823 20.23 -49.54 -37.32
N CYS A 824 19.13 -48.90 -37.68
CA CYS A 824 18.46 -47.89 -36.86
C CYS A 824 17.19 -48.45 -36.22
N LEU A 825 16.63 -47.73 -35.25
CA LEU A 825 15.45 -48.14 -34.49
C LEU A 825 14.22 -47.31 -34.85
N TYR A 826 13.04 -47.89 -34.69
CA TYR A 826 11.76 -47.21 -34.81
C TYR A 826 10.82 -47.59 -33.65
N GLY A 827 9.85 -46.73 -33.39
CA GLY A 827 8.87 -46.89 -32.32
C GLY A 827 7.52 -47.44 -32.80
N SER A 828 6.72 -47.97 -31.88
CA SER A 828 5.33 -48.37 -32.13
C SER A 828 4.41 -47.86 -31.02
N THR A 829 3.18 -47.45 -31.37
CA THR A 829 2.16 -47.05 -30.39
C THR A 829 1.59 -48.21 -29.56
N SER A 830 2.04 -49.44 -29.78
CA SER A 830 1.64 -50.62 -29.01
C SER A 830 2.71 -51.72 -29.09
N ALA A 831 2.52 -52.79 -28.31
CA ALA A 831 3.28 -54.04 -28.40
C ALA A 831 3.21 -54.74 -29.79
N ASN A 832 2.37 -54.27 -30.72
CA ASN A 832 2.37 -54.74 -32.10
C ASN A 832 3.32 -53.85 -32.95
N PRO A 833 4.41 -54.40 -33.53
CA PRO A 833 5.37 -53.63 -34.32
C PRO A 833 4.83 -53.05 -35.65
N ASP A 834 3.62 -53.43 -36.06
CA ASP A 834 2.95 -52.92 -37.27
C ASP A 834 1.90 -51.83 -36.97
N SER A 835 1.66 -51.50 -35.70
CA SER A 835 0.57 -50.60 -35.29
C SER A 835 1.06 -49.21 -34.92
N GLY A 836 0.89 -48.25 -35.83
CA GLY A 836 1.22 -46.84 -35.56
C GLY A 836 2.73 -46.65 -35.41
N THR A 837 3.46 -46.93 -36.48
CA THR A 837 4.90 -46.81 -36.57
C THR A 837 5.36 -45.35 -36.36
N ILE A 838 6.40 -45.17 -35.54
CA ILE A 838 6.94 -43.89 -35.10
C ILE A 838 8.42 -43.79 -35.53
N ASP A 839 8.76 -42.68 -36.19
CA ASP A 839 10.13 -42.18 -36.37
C ASP A 839 10.58 -41.57 -35.02
N LEU A 840 11.54 -42.22 -34.36
CA LEU A 840 11.96 -41.90 -32.99
C LEU A 840 12.83 -40.64 -32.92
N GLU A 841 13.31 -40.17 -34.06
CA GLU A 841 14.07 -38.95 -34.24
C GLU A 841 13.15 -37.72 -34.25
N GLN A 842 11.88 -37.90 -34.62
CA GLN A 842 10.89 -36.84 -34.71
C GLN A 842 9.81 -36.87 -33.63
N GLN A 843 9.50 -38.04 -33.08
CA GLN A 843 8.40 -38.22 -32.15
C GLN A 843 8.84 -39.06 -30.95
N SER A 844 8.31 -38.72 -29.77
CA SER A 844 8.59 -39.44 -28.53
C SER A 844 7.49 -40.44 -28.18
N ILE A 845 7.89 -41.51 -27.50
CA ILE A 845 6.98 -42.44 -26.82
C ILE A 845 7.21 -42.26 -25.32
N SER A 846 6.14 -42.07 -24.56
CA SER A 846 6.22 -41.91 -23.11
C SER A 846 6.86 -43.13 -22.48
N ASN A 847 8.04 -42.97 -21.87
CA ASN A 847 8.93 -43.99 -21.29
C ASN A 847 10.08 -44.51 -22.16
N VAL A 848 10.18 -44.09 -23.43
CA VAL A 848 11.26 -44.45 -24.35
C VAL A 848 12.23 -43.29 -24.50
N TYR A 849 13.52 -43.58 -24.30
CA TYR A 849 14.60 -42.61 -24.34
C TYR A 849 15.69 -43.08 -25.32
N PRO A 850 15.89 -42.40 -26.45
CA PRO A 850 17.05 -42.64 -27.31
C PRO A 850 18.36 -42.39 -26.56
N LEU A 851 19.37 -43.23 -26.80
CA LEU A 851 20.69 -43.16 -26.17
C LEU A 851 21.77 -42.66 -27.14
N LEU A 852 21.77 -43.21 -28.36
CA LEU A 852 22.79 -42.96 -29.37
C LEU A 852 22.16 -42.64 -30.72
N TYR A 853 22.80 -41.78 -31.48
CA TYR A 853 22.44 -41.46 -32.87
C TYR A 853 23.66 -41.59 -33.80
N TYR A 854 23.39 -41.96 -35.05
CA TYR A 854 24.36 -41.86 -36.14
C TYR A 854 24.55 -40.40 -36.58
N SER A 855 25.60 -40.11 -37.37
CA SER A 855 25.82 -38.75 -37.86
C SER A 855 24.74 -38.34 -38.88
N PRO A 856 24.54 -37.04 -39.15
CA PRO A 856 23.58 -36.58 -40.14
C PRO A 856 23.84 -37.09 -41.57
N ALA A 857 25.05 -37.59 -41.85
CA ALA A 857 25.44 -38.14 -43.14
C ALA A 857 25.15 -39.64 -43.27
N ALA A 858 24.74 -40.31 -42.20
CA ALA A 858 24.35 -41.71 -42.24
C ALA A 858 23.20 -41.91 -43.21
N THR A 859 23.27 -42.99 -43.98
CA THR A 859 22.34 -43.33 -45.05
C THR A 859 21.77 -44.72 -44.79
N ILE A 860 20.45 -44.85 -44.84
CA ILE A 860 19.78 -46.15 -44.87
C ILE A 860 20.05 -46.79 -46.21
N THR A 861 20.67 -47.97 -46.18
CA THR A 861 20.97 -48.78 -47.36
C THR A 861 20.21 -50.09 -47.27
N ASP A 862 19.21 -50.27 -48.11
CA ASP A 862 18.49 -51.54 -48.26
C ASP A 862 19.19 -52.43 -49.29
N SER A 863 19.52 -53.67 -48.89
CA SER A 863 20.05 -54.70 -49.80
C SER A 863 19.03 -55.78 -50.15
N ASP A 864 17.83 -55.74 -49.55
CA ASP A 864 16.88 -56.86 -49.45
C ASP A 864 15.48 -56.53 -50.03
N LEU A 865 14.49 -57.41 -49.78
CA LEU A 865 13.12 -57.34 -50.36
C LEU A 865 12.07 -56.67 -49.45
N ILE A 866 12.43 -56.32 -48.20
CA ILE A 866 11.51 -55.76 -47.20
C ILE A 866 11.88 -54.30 -46.95
N PRO A 867 10.99 -53.34 -47.27
CA PRO A 867 11.30 -51.94 -47.05
C PRO A 867 11.33 -51.59 -45.55
N PRO A 868 12.09 -50.55 -45.15
CA PRO A 868 11.98 -49.97 -43.81
C PRO A 868 10.54 -49.53 -43.48
N LYS A 869 10.18 -49.57 -42.19
CA LYS A 869 8.83 -49.34 -41.69
C LYS A 869 8.55 -47.86 -41.40
N ALA A 870 9.40 -47.21 -40.61
CA ALA A 870 9.26 -45.79 -40.25
C ALA A 870 10.02 -44.89 -41.24
N HIS A 871 11.07 -45.45 -41.84
CA HIS A 871 12.01 -44.73 -42.69
C HIS A 871 11.89 -45.10 -44.18
N LEU A 872 12.69 -44.43 -45.02
CA LEU A 872 12.78 -44.69 -46.46
C LEU A 872 14.16 -45.23 -46.85
N ASP A 873 14.20 -46.16 -47.81
CA ASP A 873 15.46 -46.58 -48.44
C ASP A 873 16.16 -45.39 -49.11
N GLY A 874 17.47 -45.24 -48.84
CA GLY A 874 18.28 -44.11 -49.26
C GLY A 874 18.08 -42.82 -48.45
N GLN A 875 17.28 -42.84 -47.38
CA GLN A 875 17.13 -41.68 -46.47
C GLN A 875 18.46 -41.40 -45.77
N THR A 876 18.82 -40.11 -45.67
CA THR A 876 19.99 -39.65 -44.92
C THR A 876 19.56 -38.89 -43.67
N GLY A 877 20.18 -39.16 -42.52
CA GLY A 877 19.87 -38.46 -41.27
C GLY A 877 20.54 -39.05 -40.04
N SER A 878 20.37 -38.37 -38.90
CA SER A 878 20.86 -38.84 -37.60
C SER A 878 19.88 -39.82 -36.98
N PHE A 879 19.93 -41.08 -37.42
CA PHE A 879 19.04 -42.12 -36.94
C PHE A 879 19.43 -42.64 -35.54
N VAL A 880 18.45 -43.08 -34.76
CA VAL A 880 18.60 -43.67 -33.44
C VAL A 880 19.27 -45.04 -33.58
N ALA A 881 20.44 -45.15 -32.97
CA ALA A 881 21.29 -46.34 -32.99
C ALA A 881 21.04 -47.26 -31.77
N ALA A 882 20.61 -46.69 -30.63
CA ALA A 882 20.24 -47.43 -29.42
C ALA A 882 19.23 -46.61 -28.59
N CYS A 883 18.36 -47.30 -27.85
CA CYS A 883 17.38 -46.68 -26.94
C CYS A 883 17.18 -47.53 -25.68
N ILE A 884 16.59 -46.92 -24.65
CA ILE A 884 16.11 -47.60 -23.44
C ILE A 884 14.62 -47.28 -23.21
N GLU A 885 13.85 -48.31 -22.88
CA GLU A 885 12.44 -48.24 -22.49
C GLU A 885 12.36 -48.53 -20.98
N LEU A 886 11.89 -47.54 -20.20
CA LEU A 886 11.65 -47.67 -18.75
C LEU A 886 10.21 -48.08 -18.49
N LYS A 887 9.92 -48.72 -17.36
CA LYS A 887 8.56 -49.25 -17.10
C LYS A 887 8.05 -50.10 -18.28
N ALA A 888 8.95 -50.91 -18.82
CA ALA A 888 8.76 -51.67 -20.04
C ALA A 888 8.02 -52.98 -19.78
N GLY A 889 7.38 -53.46 -20.83
CA GLY A 889 6.62 -54.70 -20.85
C GLY A 889 5.21 -54.60 -20.28
N LEU A 890 4.47 -55.71 -20.39
CA LEU A 890 3.02 -55.71 -20.15
C LEU A 890 2.61 -55.40 -18.71
N ASP A 891 3.51 -55.59 -17.74
CA ASP A 891 3.30 -55.28 -16.32
C ASP A 891 3.85 -53.90 -15.91
N GLY A 892 4.53 -53.19 -16.82
CA GLY A 892 5.06 -51.85 -16.56
C GLY A 892 6.23 -51.79 -15.56
N SER A 893 6.86 -52.92 -15.24
CA SER A 893 7.90 -53.02 -14.19
C SER A 893 9.29 -53.36 -14.71
N GLY A 894 9.41 -53.72 -16.00
CA GLY A 894 10.68 -54.08 -16.62
C GLY A 894 11.48 -52.89 -17.14
N VAL A 895 12.70 -53.16 -17.60
CA VAL A 895 13.51 -52.21 -18.38
C VAL A 895 14.04 -52.93 -19.62
N ILE A 896 13.87 -52.33 -20.80
CA ILE A 896 14.32 -52.91 -22.08
C ILE A 896 15.31 -51.97 -22.76
N VAL A 897 16.49 -52.47 -23.12
CA VAL A 897 17.42 -51.79 -24.04
C VAL A 897 17.32 -52.44 -25.41
N THR A 898 17.17 -51.62 -26.45
CA THR A 898 17.21 -52.06 -27.84
C THR A 898 18.35 -51.36 -28.56
N SER A 899 19.18 -52.10 -29.30
CA SER A 899 20.32 -51.54 -30.05
C SER A 899 20.41 -52.09 -31.46
N GLY A 900 20.88 -51.25 -32.38
CA GLY A 900 21.09 -51.61 -33.78
C GLY A 900 22.38 -52.37 -34.09
N ALA A 901 23.20 -52.65 -33.08
CA ALA A 901 24.40 -53.49 -33.16
C ALA A 901 24.53 -54.30 -31.87
N SER A 902 25.28 -55.41 -31.90
CA SER A 902 25.42 -56.27 -30.73
C SER A 902 26.36 -55.70 -29.66
N PRO A 903 25.98 -55.75 -28.36
CA PRO A 903 26.86 -55.29 -27.27
C PRO A 903 28.08 -56.17 -27.06
N TYR A 904 28.04 -57.46 -27.43
CA TYR A 904 29.11 -58.45 -27.25
C TYR A 904 29.00 -59.62 -28.25
N GLY A 905 30.03 -60.46 -28.37
CA GLY A 905 29.96 -61.75 -29.09
C GLY A 905 30.08 -61.69 -30.62
N ASP A 906 30.04 -60.50 -31.23
CA ASP A 906 30.37 -60.31 -32.66
C ASP A 906 31.89 -60.31 -32.90
N TYR A 907 32.32 -60.42 -34.17
CA TYR A 907 33.73 -60.25 -34.53
C TYR A 907 34.30 -58.90 -34.03
N ARG A 908 33.46 -57.85 -33.97
CA ARG A 908 33.74 -56.52 -33.40
C ARG A 908 32.46 -55.91 -32.80
N PRO A 909 32.14 -56.18 -31.53
CA PRO A 909 30.91 -55.71 -30.89
C PRO A 909 31.02 -54.24 -30.46
N MET A 910 29.92 -53.67 -29.94
CA MET A 910 29.91 -52.31 -29.39
C MET A 910 30.95 -52.13 -28.28
N CYS A 911 31.21 -53.15 -27.45
CA CYS A 911 32.26 -53.13 -26.43
C CYS A 911 33.69 -53.25 -27.02
N THR A 912 33.99 -52.54 -28.12
CA THR A 912 35.34 -52.45 -28.69
C THR A 912 35.99 -51.14 -28.25
N GLU A 913 37.25 -51.18 -27.79
CA GLU A 913 38.02 -49.99 -27.35
C GLU A 913 38.74 -49.27 -28.51
N LEU A 914 39.13 -50.03 -29.54
CA LEU A 914 39.90 -49.52 -30.67
C LEU A 914 39.58 -50.32 -31.94
N TYR A 915 39.20 -49.63 -33.02
CA TYR A 915 38.98 -50.25 -34.33
C TYR A 915 39.49 -49.34 -35.45
N TYR A 916 40.43 -49.83 -36.27
CA TYR A 916 41.06 -49.07 -37.36
C TYR A 916 41.52 -47.64 -36.95
N ASP A 917 42.25 -47.55 -35.84
CA ASP A 917 42.78 -46.29 -35.26
C ASP A 917 41.71 -45.32 -34.71
N VAL A 918 40.44 -45.73 -34.65
CA VAL A 918 39.37 -44.98 -33.96
C VAL A 918 39.24 -45.49 -32.53
N ILE A 919 39.41 -44.60 -31.56
CA ILE A 919 39.18 -44.86 -30.12
C ILE A 919 37.67 -44.84 -29.88
N LEU A 920 37.19 -45.83 -29.15
CA LEU A 920 35.77 -46.10 -28.96
C LEU A 920 35.46 -46.25 -27.46
N ASP A 921 34.27 -45.79 -27.07
CA ASP A 921 33.79 -45.73 -25.69
C ASP A 921 32.66 -46.73 -25.42
N GLY A 922 32.44 -47.69 -26.31
CA GLY A 922 31.27 -48.57 -26.23
C GLY A 922 31.25 -49.49 -25.01
N TYR A 923 32.39 -49.73 -24.33
CA TYR A 923 32.38 -50.38 -23.01
C TYR A 923 31.67 -49.54 -21.95
N ASN A 924 31.90 -48.23 -21.93
CA ASN A 924 31.27 -47.33 -20.97
C ASN A 924 29.76 -47.38 -21.14
N LEU A 925 29.29 -47.24 -22.39
CA LEU A 925 27.87 -47.35 -22.70
C LEU A 925 27.28 -48.70 -22.27
N VAL A 926 27.88 -49.82 -22.67
CA VAL A 926 27.33 -51.16 -22.39
C VAL A 926 27.28 -51.43 -20.89
N ALA A 927 28.33 -51.10 -20.15
CA ALA A 927 28.36 -51.28 -18.69
C ALA A 927 27.36 -50.35 -17.97
N GLN A 928 27.31 -49.07 -18.35
CA GLN A 928 26.41 -48.09 -17.75
C GLN A 928 24.94 -48.39 -18.06
N ALA A 929 24.60 -48.79 -19.29
CA ALA A 929 23.23 -49.15 -19.67
C ALA A 929 22.75 -50.42 -18.95
N ILE A 930 23.63 -51.42 -18.78
CA ILE A 930 23.31 -52.63 -17.98
C ILE A 930 23.11 -52.26 -16.51
N ASP A 931 24.00 -51.47 -15.92
CA ASP A 931 23.89 -51.08 -14.52
C ASP A 931 22.64 -50.24 -14.24
N PHE A 932 22.39 -49.24 -15.09
CA PHE A 932 21.18 -48.42 -15.06
C PHE A 932 19.93 -49.29 -15.12
N GLY A 933 19.88 -50.20 -16.09
CA GLY A 933 18.71 -51.03 -16.32
C GLY A 933 18.47 -52.02 -15.19
N MET A 934 19.52 -52.64 -14.65
CA MET A 934 19.44 -53.54 -13.50
C MET A 934 18.96 -52.82 -12.23
N ARG A 935 19.42 -51.59 -11.98
CA ARG A 935 18.96 -50.76 -10.85
C ARG A 935 17.50 -50.33 -11.00
N ASN A 936 17.12 -49.82 -12.16
CA ASN A 936 15.77 -49.31 -12.41
C ASN A 936 14.74 -50.43 -12.54
N ALA A 937 15.14 -51.62 -12.98
CA ALA A 937 14.30 -52.82 -12.92
C ALA A 937 14.18 -53.40 -11.50
N SER A 938 14.96 -52.96 -10.51
CA SER A 938 14.94 -53.53 -9.16
C SER A 938 14.02 -52.80 -8.17
N VAL A 939 13.36 -51.73 -8.60
CA VAL A 939 12.45 -50.93 -7.77
C VAL A 939 11.07 -51.59 -7.80
N PRO A 940 10.54 -52.14 -6.69
CA PRO A 940 9.17 -52.63 -6.64
C PRO A 940 8.19 -51.48 -6.93
N GLU A 941 7.06 -51.84 -7.52
CA GLU A 941 5.85 -51.03 -7.77
C GLU A 941 5.75 -49.76 -6.92
N GLU A 942 5.34 -48.66 -7.57
CA GLU A 942 4.77 -47.48 -6.93
C GLU A 942 3.91 -47.94 -5.74
N GLU A 943 4.29 -47.50 -4.53
CA GLU A 943 3.32 -47.40 -3.44
C GLU A 943 2.06 -46.81 -4.06
N ASN A 944 0.88 -47.43 -3.87
CA ASN A 944 -0.37 -46.76 -4.20
C ASN A 944 -0.26 -45.38 -3.54
N LEU A 945 -0.04 -44.33 -4.31
CA LEU A 945 0.32 -43.07 -3.69
C LEU A 945 -0.86 -42.66 -2.85
N ALA A 946 -0.59 -42.09 -1.67
CA ALA A 946 -1.67 -41.56 -0.85
C ALA A 946 -2.59 -40.71 -1.74
N PRO A 947 -3.92 -40.77 -1.54
CA PRO A 947 -4.84 -40.02 -2.36
C PRO A 947 -4.37 -38.58 -2.42
N SER A 948 -4.56 -37.88 -3.54
CA SER A 948 -4.32 -36.44 -3.60
C SER A 948 -5.66 -35.73 -3.76
N SER A 949 -5.72 -34.47 -3.38
CA SER A 949 -6.88 -33.62 -3.63
C SER A 949 -6.45 -32.34 -4.32
N ASN A 950 -7.38 -31.66 -4.98
CA ASN A 950 -7.19 -30.22 -5.17
C ASN A 950 -7.18 -29.50 -3.80
N SER A 951 -6.65 -28.28 -3.80
CA SER A 951 -6.75 -27.34 -2.69
C SER A 951 -7.67 -26.20 -3.12
N PRO A 952 -8.98 -26.26 -2.82
CA PRO A 952 -9.89 -25.14 -3.03
C PRO A 952 -9.40 -23.91 -2.25
N GLU A 953 -9.69 -22.71 -2.77
CA GLU A 953 -9.41 -21.47 -2.06
C GLU A 953 -10.22 -21.37 -0.76
N ASP A 954 -9.67 -20.62 0.20
CA ASP A 954 -10.36 -20.26 1.43
C ASP A 954 -11.66 -19.51 1.12
N ILE A 955 -12.70 -19.76 1.92
CA ILE A 955 -14.03 -19.18 1.73
C ILE A 955 -14.31 -18.19 2.85
N GLU A 956 -14.72 -16.98 2.47
CA GLU A 956 -15.23 -15.99 3.40
C GLU A 956 -16.70 -15.67 3.07
N TYR A 957 -17.56 -15.67 4.09
CA TYR A 957 -18.97 -15.31 3.94
C TYR A 957 -19.53 -14.74 5.25
N GLU A 958 -20.61 -13.96 5.18
CA GLU A 958 -21.20 -13.32 6.36
C GLU A 958 -22.18 -14.25 7.09
N LEU A 959 -22.24 -14.14 8.42
CA LEU A 959 -23.19 -14.92 9.24
C LEU A 959 -24.65 -14.73 8.77
N GLY A 960 -25.18 -15.71 8.04
CA GLY A 960 -26.55 -15.69 7.51
C GLY A 960 -26.65 -15.96 6.01
N ASP A 961 -25.52 -15.87 5.29
CA ASP A 961 -25.46 -16.19 3.87
C ASP A 961 -25.78 -17.66 3.59
N SER A 962 -26.35 -17.91 2.40
CA SER A 962 -26.76 -19.23 1.95
C SER A 962 -26.20 -19.55 0.56
N GLY A 963 -25.84 -20.80 0.33
CA GLY A 963 -25.25 -21.28 -0.92
C GLY A 963 -23.73 -21.47 -0.89
N ASN A 964 -23.09 -21.25 0.27
CA ASN A 964 -21.66 -21.41 0.48
C ASN A 964 -21.31 -22.89 0.61
N LYS A 965 -20.40 -23.36 -0.24
CA LYS A 965 -19.92 -24.74 -0.22
C LYS A 965 -18.45 -24.80 -0.62
N ILE A 966 -17.74 -25.76 -0.06
CA ILE A 966 -16.39 -26.13 -0.50
C ILE A 966 -16.51 -27.32 -1.46
N THR A 967 -15.78 -27.28 -2.58
CA THR A 967 -15.75 -28.35 -3.56
C THR A 967 -14.33 -28.91 -3.68
N TRP A 968 -14.09 -30.05 -3.02
CA TRP A 968 -12.87 -30.82 -3.22
C TRP A 968 -13.00 -31.78 -4.40
N LYS A 969 -11.89 -32.24 -4.94
CA LYS A 969 -11.77 -33.21 -6.01
C LYS A 969 -10.60 -34.12 -5.68
N GLY A 970 -10.89 -35.38 -5.37
CA GLY A 970 -9.88 -36.37 -5.04
C GLY A 970 -9.28 -37.02 -6.29
N TYR A 971 -8.03 -37.48 -6.22
CA TYR A 971 -7.35 -38.26 -7.24
C TYR A 971 -6.63 -39.43 -6.58
N ASP A 972 -7.04 -40.65 -6.90
CA ASP A 972 -6.48 -41.89 -6.36
C ASP A 972 -6.85 -43.04 -7.30
N SER A 973 -5.98 -44.04 -7.40
CA SER A 973 -6.19 -45.22 -8.25
C SER A 973 -7.15 -46.25 -7.60
N ASP A 974 -7.31 -46.23 -6.27
CA ASP A 974 -8.20 -47.08 -5.49
C ASP A 974 -8.91 -46.32 -4.33
N PRO A 975 -9.83 -45.37 -4.66
CA PRO A 975 -10.48 -44.50 -3.68
C PRO A 975 -11.48 -45.25 -2.78
N ALA A 976 -11.59 -44.85 -1.51
CA ALA A 976 -12.54 -45.46 -0.57
C ALA A 976 -13.48 -44.48 0.14
N GLY A 977 -12.94 -43.66 1.04
CA GLY A 977 -13.74 -42.87 1.99
C GLY A 977 -13.25 -41.44 2.11
N TYR A 978 -14.08 -40.58 2.70
CA TYR A 978 -13.62 -39.30 3.19
C TYR A 978 -14.34 -38.92 4.48
N HIS A 979 -13.70 -38.07 5.28
CA HIS A 979 -14.34 -37.35 6.36
C HIS A 979 -13.83 -35.92 6.40
N VAL A 980 -14.70 -35.00 6.75
CA VAL A 980 -14.38 -33.58 6.93
C VAL A 980 -14.51 -33.25 8.39
N LEU A 981 -13.46 -32.67 8.97
CA LEU A 981 -13.42 -32.16 10.32
C LEU A 981 -13.57 -30.64 10.27
N ARG A 982 -14.37 -30.08 11.18
CA ARG A 982 -14.39 -28.66 11.51
C ARG A 982 -13.72 -28.45 12.85
N ASN A 983 -12.62 -27.69 12.90
CA ASN A 983 -11.89 -27.44 14.15
C ASN A 983 -11.59 -28.76 14.91
N GLY A 984 -11.18 -29.79 14.16
CA GLY A 984 -10.89 -31.14 14.68
C GLY A 984 -12.11 -32.01 15.06
N THR A 985 -13.35 -31.53 14.86
CA THR A 985 -14.58 -32.29 15.14
C THR A 985 -15.26 -32.75 13.85
N LEU A 986 -15.71 -34.01 13.77
CA LEU A 986 -16.35 -34.55 12.57
C LEU A 986 -17.57 -33.73 12.14
N TYR A 987 -17.52 -33.22 10.91
CA TYR A 987 -18.53 -32.39 10.27
C TYR A 987 -19.31 -33.14 9.19
N ALA A 988 -18.61 -33.86 8.31
CA ALA A 988 -19.22 -34.68 7.25
C ALA A 988 -18.39 -35.95 6.98
N SER A 989 -18.98 -36.97 6.36
CA SER A 989 -18.24 -38.13 5.84
C SER A 989 -19.00 -38.83 4.73
N GLY A 990 -18.27 -39.55 3.87
CA GLY A 990 -18.84 -40.24 2.72
C GLY A 990 -17.85 -41.19 2.07
N VAL A 991 -18.21 -41.66 0.87
CA VAL A 991 -17.37 -42.48 -0.01
C VAL A 991 -17.21 -41.75 -1.33
N TRP A 992 -16.04 -41.90 -1.94
CA TRP A 992 -15.74 -41.40 -3.28
C TRP A 992 -15.18 -42.57 -4.07
N ASN A 993 -15.62 -42.72 -5.31
CA ASN A 993 -15.60 -43.99 -6.04
C ASN A 993 -14.78 -43.93 -7.33
N SER A 994 -14.29 -42.75 -7.71
CA SER A 994 -13.48 -42.59 -8.91
C SER A 994 -12.52 -41.41 -8.79
N SER A 995 -11.33 -41.57 -9.38
CA SER A 995 -10.36 -40.48 -9.52
C SER A 995 -10.97 -39.30 -10.27
N GLY A 996 -10.81 -38.11 -9.71
CA GLY A 996 -11.40 -36.87 -10.19
C GLY A 996 -12.86 -36.62 -9.78
N GLU A 997 -13.44 -37.40 -8.86
CA GLU A 997 -14.77 -37.14 -8.33
C GLU A 997 -14.79 -35.92 -7.40
N THR A 998 -15.81 -35.06 -7.56
CA THR A 998 -15.99 -33.85 -6.74
C THR A 998 -16.80 -34.13 -5.48
N ILE A 999 -16.31 -33.65 -4.34
CA ILE A 999 -16.92 -33.74 -3.02
C ILE A 999 -17.33 -32.34 -2.57
N ASP A 1000 -18.63 -32.07 -2.60
CA ASP A 1000 -19.22 -30.80 -2.18
C ASP A 1000 -19.64 -30.84 -0.71
N VAL A 1001 -19.14 -29.91 0.09
CA VAL A 1001 -19.51 -29.72 1.50
C VAL A 1001 -20.12 -28.35 1.68
N VAL A 1002 -21.43 -28.31 1.98
CA VAL A 1002 -22.14 -27.08 2.32
C VAL A 1002 -21.61 -26.58 3.66
N VAL A 1003 -21.21 -25.31 3.70
CA VAL A 1003 -20.66 -24.67 4.90
C VAL A 1003 -21.57 -23.58 5.44
N ASP A 1004 -22.78 -23.39 4.92
CA ASP A 1004 -23.76 -22.44 5.45
C ASP A 1004 -24.04 -22.63 6.95
N GLY A 1005 -24.22 -21.51 7.68
CA GLY A 1005 -24.64 -21.51 9.08
C GLY A 1005 -23.58 -21.94 10.10
N LEU A 1006 -22.30 -21.84 9.75
CA LEU A 1006 -21.21 -21.97 10.74
C LEU A 1006 -21.24 -20.78 11.72
N PRO A 1007 -20.77 -20.97 12.98
CA PRO A 1007 -20.60 -19.87 13.93
C PRO A 1007 -19.64 -18.79 13.41
N VAL A 1008 -19.65 -17.61 14.01
CA VAL A 1008 -18.66 -16.56 13.70
C VAL A 1008 -17.27 -17.02 14.10
N GLY A 1009 -16.30 -16.69 13.24
CA GLY A 1009 -14.89 -16.94 13.42
C GLY A 1009 -14.32 -17.79 12.30
N THR A 1010 -13.01 -17.98 12.35
CA THR A 1010 -12.30 -18.80 11.39
C THR A 1010 -12.46 -20.27 11.77
N HIS A 1011 -13.01 -21.05 10.85
CA HIS A 1011 -13.17 -22.48 10.96
C HIS A 1011 -12.25 -23.17 9.99
N ASN A 1012 -11.34 -24.02 10.47
CA ASN A 1012 -10.62 -24.91 9.57
C ASN A 1012 -11.53 -26.08 9.20
N MET A 1013 -11.71 -26.28 7.90
CA MET A 1013 -12.44 -27.40 7.30
C MET A 1013 -11.41 -28.33 6.68
N THR A 1014 -11.02 -29.36 7.43
CA THR A 1014 -10.03 -30.34 6.96
C THR A 1014 -10.74 -31.54 6.38
N ILE A 1015 -10.67 -31.73 5.07
CA ILE A 1015 -11.05 -33.01 4.45
C ILE A 1015 -9.88 -33.98 4.57
N THR A 1016 -10.19 -35.23 4.89
CA THR A 1016 -9.25 -36.35 4.82
C THR A 1016 -9.83 -37.38 3.87
N LEU A 1017 -9.20 -37.55 2.70
CA LEU A 1017 -9.51 -38.63 1.78
C LEU A 1017 -8.76 -39.88 2.20
N ASN A 1018 -9.34 -41.05 1.99
CA ASN A 1018 -8.66 -42.31 2.20
C ASN A 1018 -8.91 -43.28 1.05
N ASP A 1019 -7.87 -44.05 0.72
CA ASP A 1019 -7.93 -45.16 -0.22
C ASP A 1019 -8.42 -46.45 0.48
N THR A 1020 -8.58 -47.52 -0.29
CA THR A 1020 -9.05 -48.83 0.20
C THR A 1020 -8.04 -49.56 1.10
N ILE A 1021 -6.76 -49.20 1.02
CA ILE A 1021 -5.67 -49.80 1.80
C ILE A 1021 -5.27 -48.97 3.04
N GLY A 1022 -5.91 -47.81 3.25
CA GLY A 1022 -5.88 -47.00 4.46
C GLY A 1022 -4.98 -45.76 4.41
N GLN A 1023 -4.38 -45.44 3.27
CA GLN A 1023 -3.58 -44.23 3.07
C GLN A 1023 -4.45 -43.01 2.89
N LYS A 1024 -3.90 -41.83 3.20
CA LYS A 1024 -4.69 -40.61 3.33
C LYS A 1024 -3.92 -39.39 2.85
N CYS A 1025 -4.62 -38.46 2.20
CA CYS A 1025 -4.25 -37.06 2.23
C CYS A 1025 -5.24 -36.28 3.08
N SER A 1026 -4.85 -35.08 3.42
CA SER A 1026 -5.79 -34.09 3.91
C SER A 1026 -5.52 -32.75 3.26
N ASP A 1027 -6.59 -32.01 3.06
CA ASP A 1027 -6.55 -30.63 2.63
C ASP A 1027 -7.39 -29.81 3.62
N THR A 1028 -6.93 -28.61 3.93
CA THR A 1028 -7.62 -27.72 4.87
C THR A 1028 -7.97 -26.44 4.15
N VAL A 1029 -9.27 -26.16 4.10
CA VAL A 1029 -9.81 -24.89 3.64
C VAL A 1029 -10.25 -24.12 4.88
N TRP A 1030 -9.79 -22.87 5.01
CA TRP A 1030 -10.31 -21.98 6.03
C TRP A 1030 -11.62 -21.38 5.56
N VAL A 1031 -12.61 -21.48 6.44
CA VAL A 1031 -13.90 -20.82 6.27
C VAL A 1031 -13.98 -19.74 7.33
N THR A 1032 -13.81 -18.50 6.90
CA THR A 1032 -13.99 -17.34 7.76
C THR A 1032 -15.44 -16.92 7.70
N VAL A 1033 -16.17 -17.14 8.80
CA VAL A 1033 -17.49 -16.54 8.96
C VAL A 1033 -17.32 -15.25 9.72
N THR A 1034 -17.45 -14.14 9.02
CA THR A 1034 -17.39 -12.83 9.64
C THR A 1034 -18.74 -12.51 10.31
N VAL A 1035 -18.68 -11.77 11.41
CA VAL A 1035 -19.81 -10.92 11.76
C VAL A 1035 -19.82 -9.81 10.72
N GLY A 1036 -21.00 -9.48 10.20
CA GLY A 1036 -21.18 -8.27 9.41
C GLY A 1036 -20.55 -7.07 10.12
N LEU A 1037 -20.14 -6.08 9.34
CA LEU A 1037 -19.58 -4.84 9.87
C LEU A 1037 -20.53 -4.27 10.94
N ALA A 1038 -19.97 -3.62 11.97
CA ALA A 1038 -20.80 -2.87 12.89
C ALA A 1038 -21.66 -1.87 12.10
N PRO A 1039 -22.92 -1.62 12.52
CA PRO A 1039 -23.78 -0.68 11.83
C PRO A 1039 -23.04 0.62 11.57
N HIS A 1040 -23.11 1.13 10.34
CA HIS A 1040 -22.70 2.49 10.11
C HIS A 1040 -23.80 3.42 10.59
N ILE A 1041 -23.47 4.53 11.21
CA ILE A 1041 -24.43 5.59 11.52
C ILE A 1041 -23.80 6.92 11.16
N ASP A 1042 -24.57 7.77 10.49
CA ASP A 1042 -24.16 9.14 10.22
C ASP A 1042 -24.04 9.93 11.53
N HIS A 1043 -23.34 11.06 11.45
CA HIS A 1043 -23.26 12.04 12.53
C HIS A 1043 -24.03 13.29 12.09
N PRO A 1044 -25.32 13.42 12.44
CA PRO A 1044 -26.07 14.65 12.23
C PRO A 1044 -25.40 15.80 12.99
N PRO A 1045 -25.45 17.03 12.47
CA PRO A 1045 -24.85 18.18 13.14
C PRO A 1045 -25.50 18.46 14.49
N ASP A 1046 -24.72 19.05 15.40
CA ASP A 1046 -25.22 19.60 16.67
C ASP A 1046 -26.39 20.57 16.44
N VAL A 1047 -27.44 20.46 17.26
CA VAL A 1047 -28.66 21.23 17.09
C VAL A 1047 -28.70 22.41 18.07
N PHE A 1048 -28.66 23.62 17.51
CA PHE A 1048 -28.87 24.86 18.26
C PHE A 1048 -30.32 25.31 18.13
N MET A 1049 -31.03 25.36 19.26
CA MET A 1049 -32.44 25.72 19.31
C MET A 1049 -32.66 27.01 20.09
N ILE A 1050 -33.63 27.80 19.63
CA ILE A 1050 -34.19 28.91 20.41
C ILE A 1050 -35.43 28.40 21.14
N GLU A 1051 -35.48 28.58 22.45
CA GLU A 1051 -36.60 28.10 23.26
C GLU A 1051 -37.96 28.65 22.75
N GLY A 1052 -38.95 27.76 22.57
CA GLY A 1052 -40.30 28.13 22.13
C GLY A 1052 -40.59 28.00 20.62
N PHE A 1053 -39.58 27.70 19.79
CA PHE A 1053 -39.74 27.40 18.37
C PHE A 1053 -39.96 25.89 18.14
N SER A 1054 -40.70 25.53 17.08
CA SER A 1054 -41.04 24.15 16.72
C SER A 1054 -40.55 23.79 15.31
N GLY A 1055 -40.28 22.52 15.06
CA GLY A 1055 -39.76 22.00 13.79
C GLY A 1055 -38.33 21.48 13.90
N TYR A 1056 -37.78 21.34 15.10
CA TYR A 1056 -36.44 20.80 15.30
C TYR A 1056 -36.52 19.28 15.49
N GLU A 1057 -35.71 18.56 14.74
CA GLU A 1057 -35.53 17.12 14.90
C GLU A 1057 -34.08 16.74 14.67
N ILE A 1058 -33.64 15.68 15.35
CA ILE A 1058 -32.41 14.97 14.99
C ILE A 1058 -32.82 13.81 14.12
N VAL A 1059 -32.18 13.62 12.98
CA VAL A 1059 -32.45 12.49 12.09
C VAL A 1059 -31.16 11.75 11.84
N TRP A 1060 -31.05 10.55 12.37
CA TRP A 1060 -29.98 9.61 12.04
C TRP A 1060 -30.39 8.71 10.87
N ASP A 1061 -29.46 8.40 10.00
CA ASP A 1061 -29.54 7.49 8.86
C ASP A 1061 -28.60 6.29 9.06
N PRO A 1062 -28.91 5.39 10.02
CA PRO A 1062 -28.09 4.21 10.22
C PRO A 1062 -28.21 3.25 9.04
N GLN A 1063 -27.10 2.60 8.71
CA GLN A 1063 -26.98 1.64 7.62
C GLN A 1063 -26.33 0.34 8.10
N ASP A 1064 -27.02 -0.77 7.86
CA ASP A 1064 -26.53 -2.12 8.13
C ASP A 1064 -27.29 -3.11 7.24
N SER A 1065 -26.65 -4.20 6.83
CA SER A 1065 -27.24 -5.25 6.00
C SER A 1065 -28.23 -6.13 6.76
N ASN A 1066 -28.11 -6.19 8.10
CA ASN A 1066 -28.85 -7.04 9.02
C ASN A 1066 -29.32 -6.31 10.30
N PRO A 1067 -30.07 -5.20 10.18
CA PRO A 1067 -30.43 -4.30 11.30
C PRO A 1067 -31.37 -4.94 12.33
N SER A 1068 -31.31 -4.50 13.59
CA SER A 1068 -32.11 -5.06 14.71
C SER A 1068 -32.91 -4.02 15.49
N HIS A 1069 -32.25 -3.19 16.30
CA HIS A 1069 -32.95 -2.25 17.19
C HIS A 1069 -32.07 -1.07 17.58
N PHE A 1070 -32.70 0.04 17.97
CA PHE A 1070 -32.03 1.24 18.43
C PHE A 1070 -32.47 1.66 19.83
N ILE A 1071 -31.62 2.44 20.49
CA ILE A 1071 -31.87 3.06 21.80
C ILE A 1071 -31.40 4.51 21.71
N ILE A 1072 -32.25 5.46 22.12
CA ILE A 1072 -31.87 6.87 22.33
C ILE A 1072 -31.66 7.11 23.82
N LEU A 1073 -30.55 7.73 24.15
CA LEU A 1073 -30.20 8.20 25.47
C LEU A 1073 -30.13 9.72 25.48
N VAL A 1074 -30.67 10.36 26.51
CA VAL A 1074 -30.49 11.80 26.77
C VAL A 1074 -29.68 11.93 28.04
N ASN A 1075 -28.52 12.57 27.95
CA ASN A 1075 -27.54 12.70 29.05
C ASN A 1075 -27.21 11.34 29.70
N GLY A 1076 -27.03 10.31 28.87
CA GLY A 1076 -26.69 8.94 29.30
C GLY A 1076 -27.85 8.13 29.89
N SER A 1077 -29.07 8.67 29.94
CA SER A 1077 -30.27 7.94 30.38
C SER A 1077 -31.14 7.54 29.20
N ALA A 1078 -31.47 6.26 29.05
CA ALA A 1078 -32.31 5.78 27.94
C ALA A 1078 -33.74 6.37 28.01
N THR A 1079 -34.14 7.07 26.97
CA THR A 1079 -35.45 7.75 26.85
C THR A 1079 -36.34 7.13 25.78
N MET A 1080 -35.76 6.51 24.74
CA MET A 1080 -36.49 5.86 23.64
C MET A 1080 -35.81 4.56 23.20
N HIS A 1081 -36.57 3.59 22.69
CA HIS A 1081 -36.06 2.40 22.02
C HIS A 1081 -37.06 1.92 20.96
N GLY A 1082 -36.57 1.31 19.89
CA GLY A 1082 -37.40 0.84 18.78
C GLY A 1082 -36.72 -0.24 17.94
N LEU A 1083 -37.48 -0.92 17.09
CA LEU A 1083 -36.92 -1.81 16.07
C LEU A 1083 -36.36 -0.97 14.92
N TRP A 1084 -35.27 -1.43 14.33
CA TRP A 1084 -34.70 -0.87 13.11
C TRP A 1084 -34.58 -2.05 12.14
N ASN A 1085 -35.42 -2.07 11.10
CA ASN A 1085 -35.65 -3.28 10.31
C ASN A 1085 -35.12 -3.19 8.87
N SER A 1086 -34.58 -2.04 8.44
CA SER A 1086 -33.98 -1.87 7.12
C SER A 1086 -33.00 -0.69 7.07
N THR A 1087 -31.96 -0.81 6.24
CA THR A 1087 -30.96 0.24 5.90
C THR A 1087 -31.58 1.53 5.36
N SER A 1088 -32.82 1.50 4.86
CA SER A 1088 -33.53 2.70 4.36
C SER A 1088 -34.35 3.44 5.42
N GLU A 1089 -34.36 2.96 6.67
CA GLU A 1089 -35.16 3.51 7.75
C GLU A 1089 -34.36 4.53 8.57
N LYS A 1090 -34.69 5.81 8.41
CA LYS A 1090 -34.14 6.91 9.23
C LYS A 1090 -34.79 6.95 10.61
N ILE A 1091 -34.02 7.26 11.63
CA ILE A 1091 -34.46 7.36 13.02
C ILE A 1091 -34.49 8.84 13.41
N ALA A 1092 -35.69 9.38 13.57
CA ALA A 1092 -35.91 10.78 13.92
C ALA A 1092 -36.32 10.96 15.39
N VAL A 1093 -35.75 11.96 16.06
CA VAL A 1093 -36.12 12.42 17.40
C VAL A 1093 -36.60 13.86 17.32
N ASN A 1094 -37.89 14.09 17.57
CA ASN A 1094 -38.45 15.44 17.67
C ASN A 1094 -37.95 16.12 18.96
N LEU A 1095 -37.46 17.35 18.82
CA LEU A 1095 -36.90 18.17 19.89
C LEU A 1095 -37.84 19.29 20.37
N ASP A 1096 -39.07 19.37 19.84
CA ASP A 1096 -40.02 20.43 20.16
C ASP A 1096 -40.38 20.42 21.66
N GLY A 1097 -40.33 21.59 22.28
CA GLY A 1097 -40.64 21.74 23.71
C GLY A 1097 -39.53 21.30 24.66
N THR A 1098 -38.31 21.06 24.16
CA THR A 1098 -37.12 20.88 25.01
C THR A 1098 -36.82 22.19 25.76
N MET A 1099 -36.66 22.12 27.08
CA MET A 1099 -36.42 23.28 27.93
C MET A 1099 -34.98 23.78 27.80
N MET A 1100 -34.73 25.07 28.09
CA MET A 1100 -33.39 25.66 28.12
C MET A 1100 -32.33 24.76 28.79
N GLY A 1101 -31.19 24.57 28.14
CA GLY A 1101 -30.09 23.75 28.63
C GLY A 1101 -29.31 23.03 27.53
N THR A 1102 -28.26 22.34 27.95
CA THR A 1102 -27.43 21.50 27.07
C THR A 1102 -27.74 20.03 27.31
N TYR A 1103 -28.02 19.31 26.24
CA TYR A 1103 -28.39 17.89 26.27
C TYR A 1103 -27.52 17.13 25.28
N ASN A 1104 -26.96 16.01 25.72
CA ASN A 1104 -26.29 15.07 24.83
C ASN A 1104 -27.29 13.97 24.46
N TYR A 1105 -27.70 13.93 23.19
CA TYR A 1105 -28.55 12.89 22.63
C TYR A 1105 -27.67 11.84 21.98
N THR A 1106 -27.58 10.66 22.60
CA THR A 1106 -26.83 9.53 22.06
C THR A 1106 -27.79 8.52 21.46
N ILE A 1107 -27.62 8.18 20.19
CA ILE A 1107 -28.24 7.00 19.59
C ILE A 1107 -27.30 5.80 19.72
N ARG A 1108 -27.86 4.62 19.96
CA ARG A 1108 -27.17 3.33 19.85
C ARG A 1108 -27.99 2.43 18.97
N VAL A 1109 -27.43 2.04 17.83
CA VAL A 1109 -28.03 1.07 16.91
C VAL A 1109 -27.34 -0.27 17.09
N ASN A 1110 -28.11 -1.35 16.97
CA ASN A 1110 -27.62 -2.71 17.06
C ASN A 1110 -28.12 -3.47 15.83
N ASP A 1111 -27.29 -4.37 15.32
CA ASP A 1111 -27.67 -5.33 14.29
C ASP A 1111 -28.16 -6.65 14.93
N THR A 1112 -28.54 -7.61 14.08
CA THR A 1112 -28.98 -8.94 14.51
C THR A 1112 -27.82 -9.86 14.91
N ALA A 1113 -26.58 -9.51 14.54
CA ALA A 1113 -25.35 -10.21 14.92
C ALA A 1113 -24.84 -9.80 16.32
N GLY A 1114 -25.35 -8.71 16.88
CA GLY A 1114 -25.00 -8.17 18.20
C GLY A 1114 -23.94 -7.07 18.17
N ASN A 1115 -23.54 -6.58 17.00
CA ASN A 1115 -22.67 -5.40 16.88
C ASN A 1115 -23.46 -4.13 17.18
N GLN A 1116 -22.75 -3.10 17.67
CA GLN A 1116 -23.34 -1.82 18.03
C GLN A 1116 -22.50 -0.67 17.47
N ALA A 1117 -23.19 0.34 16.97
CA ALA A 1117 -22.63 1.66 16.75
C ALA A 1117 -23.41 2.70 17.54
N SER A 1118 -22.74 3.80 17.86
CA SER A 1118 -23.35 4.89 18.59
C SER A 1118 -22.88 6.21 18.05
N ASP A 1119 -23.81 7.15 17.98
CA ASP A 1119 -23.52 8.53 17.66
C ASP A 1119 -24.09 9.43 18.77
N SER A 1120 -23.50 10.61 18.96
CA SER A 1120 -23.96 11.59 19.94
C SER A 1120 -24.06 12.97 19.31
N VAL A 1121 -25.23 13.59 19.43
CA VAL A 1121 -25.52 14.94 18.97
C VAL A 1121 -25.73 15.84 20.18
N LEU A 1122 -25.01 16.96 20.23
CA LEU A 1122 -25.22 17.98 21.25
C LEU A 1122 -26.40 18.85 20.85
N VAL A 1123 -27.34 19.01 21.78
CA VAL A 1123 -28.48 19.91 21.62
C VAL A 1123 -28.35 21.04 22.63
N ILE A 1124 -28.19 22.26 22.14
CA ILE A 1124 -28.09 23.47 22.97
C ILE A 1124 -29.35 24.30 22.75
N VAL A 1125 -30.10 24.51 23.83
CA VAL A 1125 -31.29 25.36 23.82
C VAL A 1125 -30.96 26.67 24.52
N SER A 1126 -30.94 27.79 23.78
CA SER A 1126 -30.66 29.14 24.26
C SER A 1126 -31.88 30.06 24.18
N ASP A 1127 -31.86 31.14 24.97
CA ASP A 1127 -32.86 32.21 24.91
C ASP A 1127 -32.26 33.49 24.31
N ASN A 1128 -32.82 33.90 23.17
CA ASN A 1128 -32.45 35.11 22.44
C ASN A 1128 -33.58 36.15 22.43
N THR A 1129 -34.61 35.97 23.25
CA THR A 1129 -35.73 36.90 23.33
C THR A 1129 -35.33 38.05 24.24
N ALA A 1130 -35.30 39.28 23.73
CA ALA A 1130 -35.00 40.42 24.58
C ALA A 1130 -36.11 40.63 25.63
N PRO A 1131 -35.75 41.01 26.87
CA PRO A 1131 -36.74 41.31 27.90
C PRO A 1131 -37.60 42.52 27.50
N VAL A 1132 -38.81 42.63 28.04
CA VAL A 1132 -39.72 43.74 27.75
C VAL A 1132 -39.85 44.64 28.98
N VAL A 1133 -39.73 45.95 28.81
CA VAL A 1133 -40.00 46.95 29.85
C VAL A 1133 -41.10 47.90 29.39
N SER A 1134 -42.03 48.26 30.26
CA SER A 1134 -43.07 49.24 29.96
C SER A 1134 -42.51 50.66 29.87
N SER A 1135 -43.25 51.58 29.24
CA SER A 1135 -42.87 53.01 29.10
C SER A 1135 -43.86 53.92 29.84
N PRO A 1136 -43.61 54.24 31.13
CA PRO A 1136 -44.43 55.16 31.90
C PRO A 1136 -44.39 56.59 31.33
N GLN A 1137 -45.43 57.39 31.60
CA GLN A 1137 -45.44 58.79 31.17
C GLN A 1137 -44.57 59.68 32.06
N ASP A 1138 -44.07 60.78 31.49
CA ASP A 1138 -43.37 61.84 32.22
C ASP A 1138 -44.16 62.36 33.43
N ILE A 1139 -43.45 62.63 34.53
CA ILE A 1139 -44.04 62.95 35.83
C ILE A 1139 -43.70 64.40 36.22
N ASN A 1140 -44.71 65.15 36.69
CA ASN A 1140 -44.54 66.50 37.23
C ASN A 1140 -45.00 66.53 38.69
N ILE A 1141 -44.13 66.94 39.62
CA ILE A 1141 -44.43 67.01 41.06
C ILE A 1141 -44.00 68.34 41.68
N GLU A 1142 -44.70 68.78 42.73
CA GLU A 1142 -44.27 69.96 43.50
C GLU A 1142 -43.33 69.56 44.64
N GLN A 1143 -42.32 70.39 44.91
CA GLN A 1143 -41.29 70.12 45.92
C GLN A 1143 -41.91 69.89 47.30
N GLY A 1144 -41.61 68.72 47.89
CA GLY A 1144 -42.11 68.30 49.20
C GLY A 1144 -43.38 67.45 49.17
N GLN A 1145 -43.88 67.07 47.99
CA GLN A 1145 -44.91 66.03 47.85
C GLN A 1145 -44.30 64.63 48.01
N GLU A 1146 -44.83 63.85 48.95
CA GLU A 1146 -44.43 62.45 49.20
C GLU A 1146 -45.41 61.47 48.52
N GLY A 1147 -44.93 60.26 48.20
CA GLY A 1147 -45.72 59.18 47.63
C GLY A 1147 -45.71 59.09 46.10
N HIS A 1148 -44.77 59.77 45.42
CA HIS A 1148 -44.62 59.67 43.97
C HIS A 1148 -43.49 58.70 43.61
N ALA A 1149 -43.70 57.88 42.59
CA ALA A 1149 -42.71 56.92 42.09
C ALA A 1149 -42.88 56.72 40.58
N ILE A 1150 -41.78 56.38 39.90
CA ILE A 1150 -41.85 55.75 38.58
C ILE A 1150 -42.01 54.25 38.81
N ILE A 1151 -42.92 53.61 38.07
CA ILE A 1151 -43.15 52.16 38.13
C ILE A 1151 -43.04 51.63 36.72
N TRP A 1152 -42.04 50.78 36.48
CA TRP A 1152 -41.86 50.01 35.26
C TRP A 1152 -42.38 48.59 35.47
N GLU A 1153 -43.09 48.07 34.47
CA GLU A 1153 -43.48 46.66 34.40
C GLU A 1153 -42.45 45.96 33.52
N ALA A 1154 -41.69 45.03 34.09
CA ALA A 1154 -40.72 44.22 33.36
C ALA A 1154 -41.30 42.82 33.13
N PHE A 1155 -41.10 42.25 31.94
CA PHE A 1155 -41.51 40.89 31.58
C PHE A 1155 -40.43 40.17 30.79
N ASP A 1156 -40.05 38.97 31.23
CA ASP A 1156 -39.12 38.07 30.54
C ASP A 1156 -39.27 36.65 31.11
N LEU A 1157 -38.98 35.60 30.33
CA LEU A 1157 -39.08 34.23 30.83
C LEU A 1157 -37.87 33.82 31.69
N HIS A 1158 -36.72 34.48 31.51
CA HIS A 1158 -35.44 34.22 32.17
C HIS A 1158 -34.79 35.51 32.74
N PRO A 1159 -35.49 36.26 33.60
CA PRO A 1159 -35.07 37.57 34.08
C PRO A 1159 -33.80 37.52 34.94
N PHE A 1160 -33.02 38.61 34.97
CA PHE A 1160 -31.79 38.68 35.77
C PHE A 1160 -31.65 39.94 36.63
N ARG A 1161 -31.45 41.10 36.02
CA ARG A 1161 -31.14 42.33 36.76
C ARG A 1161 -31.61 43.58 36.03
N TYR A 1162 -31.67 44.68 36.74
CA TYR A 1162 -31.94 46.00 36.18
C TYR A 1162 -30.99 47.06 36.74
N GLU A 1163 -30.80 48.11 35.96
CA GLU A 1163 -29.99 49.27 36.28
C GLU A 1163 -30.81 50.53 36.02
N ILE A 1164 -30.90 51.42 37.02
CA ILE A 1164 -31.58 52.71 36.91
C ILE A 1164 -30.53 53.80 36.90
N TYR A 1165 -30.65 54.73 35.96
CA TYR A 1165 -29.78 55.87 35.75
C TYR A 1165 -30.56 57.16 35.99
N LEU A 1166 -29.90 58.13 36.63
CA LEU A 1166 -30.41 59.48 36.84
C LEU A 1166 -29.47 60.47 36.13
N ASN A 1167 -29.97 61.16 35.10
CA ASN A 1167 -29.20 62.04 34.22
C ASN A 1167 -27.93 61.37 33.68
N GLY A 1168 -28.05 60.11 33.23
CA GLY A 1168 -26.95 59.29 32.69
C GLY A 1168 -25.96 58.74 33.73
N SER A 1169 -26.13 59.02 35.03
CA SER A 1169 -25.32 58.44 36.10
C SER A 1169 -26.04 57.27 36.76
N LEU A 1170 -25.36 56.14 36.93
CA LEU A 1170 -25.92 54.95 37.57
C LEU A 1170 -26.40 55.29 38.99
N HIS A 1171 -27.70 55.13 39.22
CA HIS A 1171 -28.38 55.46 40.46
C HIS A 1171 -28.64 54.22 41.32
N ALA A 1172 -29.16 53.14 40.72
CA ALA A 1172 -29.49 51.91 41.43
C ALA A 1172 -29.30 50.68 40.54
N VAL A 1173 -29.01 49.55 41.17
CA VAL A 1173 -28.97 48.22 40.55
C VAL A 1173 -29.80 47.28 41.40
N GLY A 1174 -30.64 46.46 40.77
CA GLY A 1174 -31.44 45.45 41.46
C GLY A 1174 -31.50 44.14 40.69
N LEU A 1175 -31.89 43.08 41.38
CA LEU A 1175 -32.19 41.79 40.76
C LEU A 1175 -33.67 41.73 40.41
N TRP A 1176 -33.96 41.10 39.28
CA TRP A 1176 -35.31 40.82 38.80
C TRP A 1176 -35.36 39.32 38.51
N ASN A 1177 -36.13 38.58 39.30
CA ASN A 1177 -36.08 37.11 39.30
C ASN A 1177 -37.43 36.44 39.01
N GLU A 1178 -38.50 37.22 38.88
CA GLU A 1178 -39.84 36.73 38.55
C GLU A 1178 -40.16 37.10 37.11
N SER A 1179 -40.81 36.21 36.35
CA SER A 1179 -41.02 36.41 34.91
C SER A 1179 -41.83 37.66 34.55
N SER A 1180 -42.48 38.26 35.55
CA SER A 1180 -43.07 39.59 35.49
C SER A 1180 -42.86 40.26 36.85
N ASP A 1181 -42.37 41.50 36.87
CA ASP A 1181 -42.13 42.23 38.12
C ASP A 1181 -42.36 43.75 37.94
N GLU A 1182 -42.67 44.43 39.05
CA GLU A 1182 -42.85 45.88 39.10
C GLU A 1182 -41.60 46.53 39.70
N ILE A 1183 -40.81 47.17 38.86
CA ILE A 1183 -39.60 47.89 39.29
C ILE A 1183 -39.98 49.34 39.57
N SER A 1184 -39.86 49.77 40.83
CA SER A 1184 -40.24 51.14 41.24
C SER A 1184 -39.07 51.98 41.72
N LEU A 1185 -39.03 53.26 41.33
CA LEU A 1185 -38.14 54.28 41.88
C LEU A 1185 -38.96 55.37 42.58
N SER A 1186 -38.76 55.57 43.88
CA SER A 1186 -39.38 56.69 44.61
C SER A 1186 -38.76 58.04 44.22
N LEU A 1187 -39.63 59.03 43.99
CA LEU A 1187 -39.26 60.42 43.68
C LEU A 1187 -39.29 61.32 44.92
N ASP A 1188 -39.50 60.75 46.11
CA ASP A 1188 -39.62 61.51 47.35
C ASP A 1188 -38.26 62.13 47.72
N GLY A 1189 -38.26 63.44 47.98
CA GLY A 1189 -37.04 64.18 48.36
C GLY A 1189 -36.17 64.65 47.18
N PHE A 1190 -36.65 64.54 45.94
CA PHE A 1190 -36.00 65.19 44.80
C PHE A 1190 -36.06 66.72 44.94
N ASP A 1191 -34.95 67.40 44.61
CA ASP A 1191 -34.87 68.86 44.59
C ASP A 1191 -35.55 69.44 43.34
N VAL A 1192 -35.83 70.76 43.35
CA VAL A 1192 -36.39 71.45 42.18
C VAL A 1192 -35.44 71.32 40.99
N GLY A 1193 -35.94 70.78 39.88
CA GLY A 1193 -35.13 70.46 38.71
C GLY A 1193 -35.86 69.59 37.70
N VAL A 1194 -35.21 69.34 36.56
CA VAL A 1194 -35.64 68.37 35.55
C VAL A 1194 -34.63 67.22 35.57
N TYR A 1195 -35.13 66.00 35.67
CA TYR A 1195 -34.35 64.78 35.75
C TYR A 1195 -34.79 63.82 34.64
N GLU A 1196 -33.83 63.30 33.89
CA GLU A 1196 -34.04 62.17 32.99
C GLU A 1196 -33.71 60.89 33.77
N VAL A 1197 -34.71 60.03 33.94
CA VAL A 1197 -34.54 58.75 34.63
C VAL A 1197 -34.69 57.64 33.60
N SER A 1198 -33.63 56.86 33.37
CA SER A 1198 -33.70 55.71 32.48
C SER A 1198 -33.47 54.40 33.23
N ILE A 1199 -34.05 53.33 32.70
CA ILE A 1199 -33.85 51.97 33.19
C ILE A 1199 -33.30 51.10 32.05
N VAL A 1200 -32.38 50.21 32.36
CA VAL A 1200 -31.96 49.10 31.49
C VAL A 1200 -32.20 47.81 32.24
N ILE A 1201 -32.99 46.91 31.67
CA ILE A 1201 -33.22 45.56 32.20
C ILE A 1201 -32.44 44.55 31.38
N TYR A 1202 -31.96 43.51 32.07
CA TYR A 1202 -31.15 42.43 31.54
C TYR A 1202 -31.84 41.10 31.90
N ASP A 1203 -31.92 40.20 30.93
CA ASP A 1203 -32.21 38.79 31.21
C ASP A 1203 -30.91 38.03 31.59
N SER A 1204 -31.05 36.75 31.93
CA SER A 1204 -29.93 35.91 32.36
C SER A 1204 -29.04 35.41 31.21
N SER A 1205 -29.51 35.57 29.97
CA SER A 1205 -28.80 35.27 28.73
C SER A 1205 -28.02 36.46 28.18
N GLY A 1206 -28.22 37.65 28.75
CA GLY A 1206 -27.52 38.88 28.42
C GLY A 1206 -28.27 39.80 27.45
N ASN A 1207 -29.50 39.47 27.03
CA ASN A 1207 -30.30 40.38 26.21
C ASN A 1207 -30.83 41.54 27.07
N THR A 1208 -31.08 42.69 26.44
CA THR A 1208 -31.43 43.92 27.17
C THR A 1208 -32.60 44.67 26.57
N ALA A 1209 -33.31 45.43 27.40
CA ALA A 1209 -34.26 46.46 26.98
C ALA A 1209 -34.20 47.67 27.90
N SER A 1210 -34.61 48.83 27.40
CA SER A 1210 -34.50 50.08 28.15
C SER A 1210 -35.70 51.01 27.94
N ASP A 1211 -35.91 51.89 28.92
CA ASP A 1211 -36.92 52.95 28.87
C ASP A 1211 -36.41 54.22 29.57
N SER A 1212 -36.98 55.38 29.25
CA SER A 1212 -36.63 56.67 29.85
C SER A 1212 -37.87 57.52 30.17
N VAL A 1213 -37.92 58.09 31.37
CA VAL A 1213 -39.00 58.96 31.86
C VAL A 1213 -38.44 60.30 32.32
N LEU A 1214 -39.06 61.41 31.89
CA LEU A 1214 -38.70 62.75 32.33
C LEU A 1214 -39.48 63.13 33.60
N VAL A 1215 -38.76 63.55 34.65
CA VAL A 1215 -39.34 64.00 35.93
C VAL A 1215 -39.05 65.49 36.14
N THR A 1216 -40.10 66.30 36.27
CA THR A 1216 -39.97 67.74 36.57
C THR A 1216 -40.49 68.05 37.97
N VAL A 1217 -39.63 68.63 38.81
CA VAL A 1217 -39.97 69.05 40.19
C VAL A 1217 -40.02 70.58 40.27
N THR A 1218 -41.17 71.15 40.63
CA THR A 1218 -41.39 72.62 40.70
C THR A 1218 -41.53 73.14 42.14
N GLU A 1219 -41.18 74.41 42.42
CA GLU A 1219 -41.33 75.02 43.75
C GLU A 1219 -42.79 75.07 44.23
N SER A 1220 -43.04 74.79 45.51
CA SER A 1220 -44.39 74.83 46.10
C SER A 1220 -44.87 76.27 46.30
N SER A 1221 -45.94 76.66 45.60
CA SER A 1221 -46.56 77.99 45.77
C SER A 1221 -47.64 77.95 46.87
N GLY A 1222 -47.29 78.37 48.09
CA GLY A 1222 -48.25 78.54 49.18
C GLY A 1222 -48.87 79.94 49.24
N GLY A 1223 -50.21 80.06 49.14
CA GLY A 1223 -50.96 81.27 49.52
C GLY A 1223 -52.43 81.32 49.08
N GLU A 1224 -53.36 81.30 50.04
CA GLU A 1224 -54.83 81.46 49.98
C GLU A 1224 -55.32 82.63 49.08
N ILE A 1225 -56.51 82.56 48.40
CA ILE A 1225 -57.87 83.06 48.79
C ILE A 1225 -58.96 82.70 47.71
N ASP A 1226 -60.09 82.12 48.17
CA ASP A 1226 -61.56 82.25 47.90
C ASP A 1226 -62.17 83.06 46.67
N PRO A 1227 -63.47 82.94 46.31
CA PRO A 1227 -64.01 82.15 45.21
C PRO A 1227 -64.96 82.98 44.28
N LEU A 1228 -64.55 83.39 43.07
CA LEU A 1228 -65.53 83.94 42.11
C LEU A 1228 -65.04 83.97 40.65
N LEU A 1229 -64.98 82.82 39.97
CA LEU A 1229 -65.37 82.75 38.55
C LEU A 1229 -65.59 81.30 38.10
N ALA A 1230 -66.72 80.74 38.52
CA ALA A 1230 -67.32 79.66 37.76
C ALA A 1230 -67.90 80.22 36.45
N PHE A 1231 -67.82 79.40 35.40
CA PHE A 1231 -68.58 79.43 34.15
C PHE A 1231 -68.03 80.22 32.95
N LEU A 1232 -68.09 79.55 31.79
CA LEU A 1232 -67.76 79.94 30.40
C LEU A 1232 -66.35 79.46 29.98
N ILE A 1233 -66.12 78.56 29.02
CA ILE A 1233 -66.88 78.11 27.85
C ILE A 1233 -66.40 76.72 27.43
N SER A 1234 -67.35 75.89 26.99
CA SER A 1234 -67.19 74.62 26.28
C SER A 1234 -66.65 74.76 24.86
N SER A 1235 -66.08 73.67 24.34
CA SER A 1235 -66.01 73.27 22.91
C SER A 1235 -64.95 73.89 21.98
N PHE A 1236 -64.58 73.07 20.99
CA PHE A 1236 -63.55 73.17 19.93
C PHE A 1236 -62.16 72.71 20.36
N GLY A 1237 -61.48 71.76 19.71
CA GLY A 1237 -61.67 71.13 18.40
C GLY A 1237 -60.30 71.02 17.72
N ILE A 1238 -59.81 69.79 17.57
CA ILE A 1238 -59.03 69.19 16.46
C ILE A 1238 -58.22 70.14 15.53
N VAL A 1239 -56.95 69.77 15.29
CA VAL A 1239 -56.25 69.60 13.98
C VAL A 1239 -54.84 70.26 13.80
N LEU A 1240 -53.93 69.45 13.22
CA LEU A 1240 -52.68 69.69 12.45
C LEU A 1240 -51.49 70.37 13.16
N VAL A 1241 -50.32 69.74 13.36
CA VAL A 1241 -49.31 69.07 12.47
C VAL A 1241 -48.40 70.07 11.73
N ILE A 1242 -47.10 69.74 11.76
CA ILE A 1242 -45.95 70.14 10.92
C ILE A 1242 -45.13 71.36 11.39
N GLY A 1243 -43.81 71.18 11.46
CA GLY A 1243 -42.91 72.23 10.96
C GLY A 1243 -41.56 72.42 11.66
N SER A 1244 -40.76 71.37 11.74
CA SER A 1244 -39.35 71.31 11.29
C SER A 1244 -38.40 72.52 11.44
N ILE A 1245 -37.26 72.20 12.08
CA ILE A 1245 -35.87 72.44 11.63
C ILE A 1245 -35.30 73.87 11.67
N GLY A 1246 -34.08 73.99 12.23
CA GLY A 1246 -33.14 75.00 11.72
C GLY A 1246 -32.07 75.55 12.67
N ILE A 1247 -31.08 74.72 13.04
CA ILE A 1247 -29.61 74.94 12.95
C ILE A 1247 -29.03 76.29 13.46
N ILE A 1248 -27.89 76.24 14.19
CA ILE A 1248 -26.60 76.94 13.89
C ILE A 1248 -25.76 77.32 15.13
N LEU A 1249 -24.60 76.65 15.20
CA LEU A 1249 -23.22 77.10 15.54
C LEU A 1249 -22.82 77.63 16.94
N VAL A 1250 -21.85 76.88 17.52
CA VAL A 1250 -20.45 77.27 17.87
C VAL A 1250 -20.21 78.27 19.02
N LEU A 1251 -19.47 77.81 20.05
CA LEU A 1251 -18.16 78.32 20.52
C LEU A 1251 -17.80 77.63 21.87
N LEU A 1252 -16.75 76.80 21.93
CA LEU A 1252 -15.34 77.13 22.24
C LEU A 1252 -15.04 77.38 23.75
N VAL A 1253 -13.98 76.70 24.20
CA VAL A 1253 -13.05 77.00 25.32
C VAL A 1253 -13.32 76.35 26.69
N LEU A 1254 -12.60 75.24 26.90
CA LEU A 1254 -11.63 74.97 27.99
C LEU A 1254 -11.84 75.67 29.35
N ILE A 1255 -11.86 74.88 30.43
CA ILE A 1255 -10.91 75.01 31.56
C ILE A 1255 -11.02 73.79 32.50
N ARG A 1256 -9.98 72.93 32.40
CA ARG A 1256 -9.05 72.51 33.46
C ARG A 1256 -9.56 71.92 34.80
N ARG A 1257 -8.88 70.79 35.07
CA ARG A 1257 -8.41 70.20 36.35
C ARG A 1257 -9.47 69.37 37.08
N ARG A 1258 -9.20 68.10 37.38
CA ARG A 1258 -7.91 67.49 37.72
C ARG A 1258 -7.92 65.99 37.43
#